data_AF-A0A8X8ZBZ8-F1
#
_entry.id   AF-A0A8X8ZBZ8-F1
#
_cell.length_a   1.000
_cell.length_b   1.000
_cell.length_c   1.000
_cell.angle_alpha   90.00
_cell.angle_beta   90.00
_cell.angle_gamma   90.00
#
_symmetry.space_group_name_H-M   'P 1'
#
loop_
_entity.id
_entity.type
_entity.pdbx_description
1 polymer ?
#
loop_
_entity_poly.entity_id
_entity_poly.type
_entity_poly.pdbx_seq_one_letter_code
_entity_poly.pdbx_strand_id
1 'polypeptide(L)'
;MSRRIPRIMTVAGIMSDIDDDGSDSVSSDPSSSSSHKDRIIIVANQLPIKVHKKTDNSKGWTFSWDYNSLYLQLKDCLGDEDTEFIYVGCLKEDIHPNDQDEVSQILLETFKCVPTFLPPDLYSRYYHGFCKQQLWPLFHYMLPLSADLGGRFNRSLWQAYVSVNKIFADRIMEVINPEDDFVWVHDYHLMVLPTFLRKRFNRVKLGFFLHSPFPSSEIYKTLPIREEILQGLLNSDLIGFHTFDYARHFLSCCSRMLGISYESKRGYIGLDYYGRTVSIKILPVGIHMGQLQSVLSLPETEAKVAELVKQFAGQGRTLLLGVDDMDIFKGISLKLLAMEQLLLQHPEKKGKVVLVQIALPARGKGKDVKEVQDEMYATVKRINETFGEPGYDPVILIDQPPKFYERVAYYVAAECCLVTAVRDGMNLIPYEYVISRQGNERLNKILGPEASTPKKSMLVVSEFIGCSPSLSGAIRVNPWNIDVVAEAMESAIEMPEPEKQLRHEKHYKYVSTHDVSYWGKSFLQDLERTCKDHVRRRCWGIGFGLSFRVVALDPNFRKLAMEHIVSAYKRTTTRAILLDYDGTLMPQNSIDKKPSSKTLDILNSLCRDKNNVVFIVSSRPRSKLDAWFSSCDKLGIAAEHGYFMRMKRDEEWETSISAVECNWKQIAEPVMQLYTETTDGSMIELKETSMGWCYEDADPDFGSCQAKELLSHLESVLANEPVTVKSDSNCVEVKPQGVSKGLVAKRLLSSMQERGMLPDFVLCIGDDRSDEDMFEVISSSTTGPSIAPNAEVFACTVGRKPSKAKYYLDDTAEIVRLMKGLASVSELMIPIL
;
A
#
# COMPACT_ATOMS: atom_id res chain seq x y z
N MET A 1 41.17 23.06 -11.39
CA MET A 1 41.09 22.30 -12.64
C MET A 1 39.68 21.76 -12.80
N SER A 2 38.96 22.26 -13.81
CA SER A 2 37.55 21.97 -14.09
C SER A 2 37.33 20.51 -14.48
N ARG A 3 36.60 19.74 -13.66
CA ARG A 3 36.00 18.48 -14.10
C ARG A 3 34.62 18.79 -14.65
N ARG A 4 34.53 18.83 -15.98
CA ARG A 4 33.25 18.86 -16.70
C ARG A 4 32.48 17.56 -16.46
N ILE A 5 31.17 17.71 -16.30
CA ILE A 5 30.16 16.64 -16.28
C ILE A 5 30.36 15.74 -17.52
N PRO A 6 30.36 14.39 -17.40
CA PRO A 6 30.41 13.54 -18.57
C PRO A 6 29.09 13.63 -19.35
N ARG A 7 29.20 13.97 -20.63
CA ARG A 7 28.09 13.93 -21.59
C ARG A 7 27.55 12.50 -21.69
N ILE A 8 26.23 12.38 -21.56
CA ILE A 8 25.42 11.20 -21.83
C ILE A 8 25.76 10.62 -23.21
N MET A 9 26.15 9.34 -23.25
CA MET A 9 26.07 8.54 -24.48
C MET A 9 24.64 8.04 -24.64
N THR A 10 23.97 8.56 -25.66
CA THR A 10 22.76 7.98 -26.25
C THR A 10 23.21 7.04 -27.36
N VAL A 11 22.98 5.73 -27.23
CA VAL A 11 22.97 4.81 -28.38
C VAL A 11 21.83 3.80 -28.20
N ALA A 12 21.08 3.60 -29.28
CA ALA A 12 19.99 2.65 -29.42
C ALA A 12 20.48 1.20 -29.35
N GLY A 13 19.62 0.29 -28.89
CA GLY A 13 19.98 -1.10 -28.62
C GLY A 13 20.39 -1.91 -29.84
N ILE A 14 21.15 -2.97 -29.57
CA ILE A 14 21.15 -4.27 -30.26
C ILE A 14 21.43 -5.29 -29.14
N MET A 15 20.49 -6.20 -28.90
CA MET A 15 20.76 -7.45 -28.20
C MET A 15 21.50 -8.36 -29.19
N SER A 16 22.67 -8.86 -28.82
CA SER A 16 23.29 -9.99 -29.50
C SER A 16 23.22 -11.19 -28.57
N ASP A 17 22.40 -12.18 -28.97
CA ASP A 17 22.52 -13.57 -28.56
C ASP A 17 23.93 -14.08 -28.92
N ILE A 18 24.56 -14.85 -28.03
CA ILE A 18 25.50 -15.94 -28.36
C ILE A 18 25.56 -16.89 -27.16
N ASP A 19 25.40 -18.18 -27.50
CA ASP A 19 25.42 -19.35 -26.66
C ASP A 19 26.80 -19.70 -26.06
N ASP A 20 26.74 -20.40 -24.92
CA ASP A 20 27.52 -21.55 -24.45
C ASP A 20 29.03 -21.65 -24.76
N ASP A 21 29.85 -21.70 -23.70
CA ASP A 21 30.83 -22.78 -23.52
C ASP A 21 31.40 -22.79 -22.08
N GLY A 22 31.42 -23.97 -21.47
CA GLY A 22 31.96 -24.20 -20.15
C GLY A 22 33.46 -24.47 -20.15
N SER A 23 34.16 -23.96 -19.13
CA SER A 23 35.36 -24.61 -18.59
C SER A 23 35.73 -24.02 -17.22
N ASP A 24 35.85 -24.89 -16.23
CA ASP A 24 36.51 -24.64 -14.95
C ASP A 24 37.95 -24.15 -15.16
N SER A 25 38.31 -23.02 -14.55
CA SER A 25 39.70 -22.77 -14.14
C SER A 25 39.77 -21.82 -12.96
N VAL A 26 40.33 -22.33 -11.87
CA VAL A 26 40.55 -21.68 -10.58
C VAL A 26 41.76 -20.75 -10.64
N SER A 27 41.68 -19.67 -9.86
CA SER A 27 42.75 -18.73 -9.38
C SER A 27 43.02 -17.46 -10.21
N SER A 28 42.64 -16.31 -9.66
CA SER A 28 43.59 -15.30 -9.13
C SER A 28 42.88 -14.07 -8.54
N ASP A 29 43.29 -13.75 -7.31
CA ASP A 29 43.25 -12.50 -6.54
C ASP A 29 41.94 -11.73 -6.28
N PRO A 30 41.60 -11.45 -4.99
CA PRO A 30 40.52 -10.57 -4.61
C PRO A 30 40.97 -9.12 -4.82
N SER A 31 40.60 -8.52 -5.94
CA SER A 31 40.67 -7.06 -6.09
C SER A 31 39.74 -6.42 -5.07
N SER A 32 40.32 -5.85 -4.02
CA SER A 32 39.79 -4.80 -3.13
C SER A 32 38.27 -4.79 -2.96
N SER A 33 37.77 -5.45 -1.91
CA SER A 33 36.43 -5.20 -1.39
C SER A 33 36.33 -3.74 -0.94
N SER A 34 35.90 -2.84 -1.81
CA SER A 34 35.30 -1.59 -1.37
C SER A 34 34.12 -1.96 -0.49
N SER A 35 34.11 -1.51 0.76
CA SER A 35 32.92 -1.62 1.62
C SER A 35 31.72 -1.06 0.85
N HIS A 36 30.81 -1.93 0.43
CA HIS A 36 29.58 -1.49 -0.22
C HIS A 36 28.76 -0.74 0.83
N LYS A 37 28.74 0.59 0.72
CA LYS A 37 27.86 1.42 1.54
C LYS A 37 26.46 1.35 0.96
N ASP A 38 25.48 1.00 1.80
CA ASP A 38 24.08 1.03 1.40
C ASP A 38 23.67 2.48 1.15
N ARG A 39 22.98 2.74 0.04
CA ARG A 39 22.61 4.09 -0.36
C ARG A 39 21.10 4.25 -0.44
N ILE A 40 20.61 5.27 0.25
CA ILE A 40 19.19 5.56 0.39
C ILE A 40 18.89 6.93 -0.20
N ILE A 41 18.01 6.97 -1.18
CA ILE A 41 17.52 8.18 -1.81
C ILE A 41 16.17 8.54 -1.19
N ILE A 42 16.16 9.58 -0.35
CA ILE A 42 14.95 10.12 0.26
C ILE A 42 14.35 11.17 -0.69
N VAL A 43 13.11 10.95 -1.11
CA VAL A 43 12.40 11.82 -2.06
C VAL A 43 11.19 12.43 -1.38
N ALA A 44 11.19 13.75 -1.25
CA ALA A 44 10.09 14.49 -0.65
C ALA A 44 9.85 15.80 -1.40
N ASN A 45 8.65 16.38 -1.25
CA ASN A 45 8.30 17.63 -1.95
C ASN A 45 9.30 18.77 -1.67
N GLN A 46 9.85 18.85 -0.46
CA GLN A 46 10.82 19.87 -0.05
C GLN A 46 12.11 19.24 0.47
N LEU A 47 13.25 19.81 0.10
CA LEU A 47 14.54 19.46 0.69
C LEU A 47 14.63 19.91 2.15
N PRO A 48 15.43 19.21 2.98
CA PRO A 48 15.75 19.63 4.36
C PRO A 48 16.74 20.80 4.40
N ILE A 49 16.57 21.82 3.57
CA ILE A 49 17.50 22.95 3.42
C ILE A 49 16.78 24.28 3.61
N LYS A 50 17.39 25.17 4.40
CA LYS A 50 17.05 26.59 4.49
C LYS A 50 17.91 27.37 3.53
N VAL A 51 17.25 28.23 2.75
CA VAL A 51 17.88 29.06 1.73
C VAL A 51 17.86 30.51 2.20
N HIS A 52 19.01 31.18 2.14
CA HIS A 52 19.14 32.60 2.46
C HIS A 52 19.83 33.33 1.31
N LYS A 53 19.27 34.45 0.87
CA LYS A 53 19.91 35.33 -0.10
C LYS A 53 20.99 36.16 0.61
N LYS A 54 22.20 36.23 0.05
CA LYS A 54 23.25 37.09 0.63
C LYS A 54 22.82 38.56 0.58
N THR A 55 22.94 39.25 1.71
CA THR A 55 22.47 40.64 1.90
C THR A 55 23.50 41.69 1.46
N ASP A 56 24.78 41.33 1.42
CA ASP A 56 25.81 42.19 0.82
C ASP A 56 25.74 42.08 -0.70
N ASN A 57 26.05 43.17 -1.42
CA ASN A 57 26.06 43.32 -2.90
C ASN A 57 26.81 42.22 -3.72
N SER A 58 27.28 41.15 -3.08
CA SER A 58 27.65 39.89 -3.71
C SER A 58 26.43 39.09 -4.19
N LYS A 59 26.42 38.72 -5.47
CA LYS A 59 25.53 37.67 -5.98
C LYS A 59 25.83 36.35 -5.25
N GLY A 60 24.81 35.64 -4.80
CA GLY A 60 24.96 34.29 -4.26
C GLY A 60 23.95 33.89 -3.18
N TRP A 61 23.85 32.58 -2.97
CA TRP A 61 22.95 31.96 -2.01
C TRP A 61 23.76 31.35 -0.85
N THR A 62 23.16 31.31 0.34
CA THR A 62 23.71 30.61 1.51
C THR A 62 22.71 29.53 1.93
N PHE A 63 23.23 28.33 2.20
CA PHE A 63 22.43 27.16 2.53
C PHE A 63 22.78 26.67 3.94
N SER A 64 21.76 26.25 4.69
CA SER A 64 21.94 25.55 5.97
C SER A 64 20.92 24.43 6.11
N TRP A 65 21.22 23.45 6.96
CA TRP A 65 20.28 22.37 7.26
C TRP A 65 19.02 22.87 7.95
N ASP A 66 17.86 22.33 7.56
CA ASP A 66 16.63 22.46 8.32
C ASP A 66 16.54 21.32 9.35
N TYR A 67 17.12 21.54 10.54
CA TYR A 67 17.13 20.56 11.64
C TYR A 67 15.72 20.15 12.13
N ASN A 68 14.68 20.89 11.78
CA ASN A 68 13.30 20.53 12.09
C ASN A 68 12.67 19.61 11.03
N SER A 69 13.38 19.31 9.95
CA SER A 69 12.91 18.40 8.91
C SER A 69 13.00 16.95 9.38
N LEU A 70 11.85 16.26 9.34
CA LEU A 70 11.76 14.82 9.60
C LEU A 70 12.76 14.00 8.77
N TYR A 71 12.99 14.40 7.51
CA TYR A 71 13.86 13.67 6.60
C TYR A 71 15.36 13.81 6.96
N LEU A 72 15.74 14.92 7.59
CA LEU A 72 17.09 15.07 8.12
C LEU A 72 17.25 14.30 9.43
N GLN A 73 16.24 14.38 10.30
CA GLN A 73 16.20 13.64 11.57
C GLN A 73 16.35 12.12 11.37
N LEU A 74 15.84 11.58 10.26
CA LEU A 74 16.08 10.19 9.84
C LEU A 74 17.57 9.85 9.74
N LYS A 75 18.38 10.72 9.11
CA LYS A 75 19.80 10.47 8.90
C LYS A 75 20.57 10.40 10.22
N ASP A 76 20.28 11.31 11.15
CA ASP A 76 20.92 11.31 12.47
C ASP A 76 20.63 10.03 13.26
N CYS A 77 19.52 9.35 12.93
CA CYS A 77 19.05 8.16 13.61
C CYS A 77 19.40 6.83 12.90
N LEU A 78 19.70 6.89 11.59
CA LEU A 78 19.98 5.74 10.73
C LEU A 78 21.43 5.70 10.23
N GLY A 79 22.16 6.81 10.33
CA GLY A 79 23.52 6.96 9.85
C GLY A 79 24.51 6.20 10.73
N ASP A 80 24.59 4.88 10.56
CA ASP A 80 25.82 4.15 10.83
C ASP A 80 26.87 4.55 9.75
N GLU A 81 28.17 4.33 9.98
CA GLU A 81 29.23 4.76 9.03
C GLU A 81 29.07 4.19 7.61
N ASP A 82 28.24 3.17 7.45
CA ASP A 82 28.05 2.38 6.24
C ASP A 82 26.83 2.79 5.38
N THR A 83 26.00 3.76 5.79
CA THR A 83 24.83 4.19 4.98
C THR A 83 24.96 5.64 4.45
N GLU A 84 24.86 5.81 3.12
CA GLU A 84 24.83 7.14 2.47
C GLU A 84 23.39 7.59 2.17
N PHE A 85 23.04 8.82 2.58
CA PHE A 85 21.74 9.44 2.28
C PHE A 85 21.88 10.50 1.19
N ILE A 86 21.02 10.41 0.17
CA ILE A 86 20.82 11.44 -0.85
C ILE A 86 19.39 11.95 -0.77
N TYR A 87 19.21 13.27 -0.84
CA TYR A 87 17.90 13.90 -0.75
C TYR A 87 17.48 14.51 -2.09
N VAL A 88 16.25 14.27 -2.52
CA VAL A 88 15.68 14.88 -3.73
C VAL A 88 14.41 15.66 -3.37
N GLY A 89 14.32 16.93 -3.77
CA GLY A 89 13.19 17.80 -3.43
C GLY A 89 13.30 19.23 -3.93
N CYS A 90 12.22 20.01 -3.78
CA CYS A 90 12.24 21.44 -4.11
C CYS A 90 12.88 22.28 -2.99
N LEU A 91 13.44 23.43 -3.35
CA LEU A 91 13.77 24.48 -2.39
C LEU A 91 12.53 25.32 -2.08
N LYS A 92 12.51 25.96 -0.90
CA LYS A 92 11.40 26.87 -0.50
C LYS A 92 11.41 28.20 -1.26
N GLU A 93 12.57 28.59 -1.78
CA GLU A 93 12.78 29.83 -2.54
C GLU A 93 12.92 29.54 -4.04
N ASP A 94 12.46 30.47 -4.87
CA ASP A 94 12.62 30.39 -6.33
C ASP A 94 14.04 30.82 -6.74
N ILE A 95 14.74 29.92 -7.44
CA ILE A 95 16.12 30.13 -7.89
C ILE A 95 16.10 30.44 -9.38
N HIS A 96 16.62 31.62 -9.72
CA HIS A 96 16.69 32.07 -11.11
C HIS A 96 17.47 31.06 -11.98
N PRO A 97 17.02 30.74 -13.21
CA PRO A 97 17.64 29.72 -14.06
C PRO A 97 19.17 29.82 -14.22
N ASN A 98 19.70 31.05 -14.31
CA ASN A 98 21.15 31.29 -14.42
C ASN A 98 21.98 30.82 -13.21
N ASP A 99 21.35 30.68 -12.03
CA ASP A 99 22.03 30.30 -10.79
C ASP A 99 21.82 28.80 -10.47
N GLN A 100 20.94 28.10 -11.20
CA GLN A 100 20.49 26.74 -10.86
C GLN A 100 21.62 25.70 -10.92
N ASP A 101 22.54 25.82 -11.87
CA ASP A 101 23.67 24.89 -12.00
C ASP A 101 24.64 25.01 -10.81
N GLU A 102 24.99 26.25 -10.44
CA GLU A 102 25.85 26.53 -9.29
C GLU A 102 25.21 26.04 -7.99
N VAL A 103 23.92 26.36 -7.80
CA VAL A 103 23.16 25.91 -6.61
C VAL A 103 23.08 24.38 -6.55
N SER A 104 22.83 23.71 -7.67
CA SER A 104 22.80 22.23 -7.72
C SER A 104 24.13 21.62 -7.31
N GLN A 105 25.24 22.17 -7.80
CA GLN A 105 26.56 21.69 -7.46
C GLN A 105 26.87 21.86 -5.97
N ILE A 106 26.60 23.05 -5.41
CA ILE A 106 26.81 23.32 -3.97
C ILE A 106 25.99 22.37 -3.11
N LEU A 107 24.71 22.18 -3.44
CA LEU A 107 23.80 21.32 -2.69
C LEU A 107 24.19 19.84 -2.76
N LEU A 108 24.65 19.36 -3.92
CA LEU A 108 25.08 17.98 -4.07
C LEU A 108 26.40 17.71 -3.34
N GLU A 109 27.40 18.58 -3.51
CA GLU A 109 28.74 18.37 -2.92
C GLU A 109 28.74 18.55 -1.40
N THR A 110 28.01 19.55 -0.88
CA THR A 110 28.03 19.91 0.54
C THR A 110 26.95 19.18 1.35
N PHE A 111 25.76 19.01 0.76
CA PHE A 111 24.58 18.52 1.47
C PHE A 111 24.04 17.19 0.93
N LYS A 112 24.62 16.62 -0.14
CA LYS A 112 24.07 15.43 -0.82
C LYS A 112 22.59 15.62 -1.20
N CYS A 113 22.24 16.84 -1.59
CA CYS A 113 20.89 17.22 -1.97
C CYS A 113 20.83 17.50 -3.48
N VAL A 114 19.85 16.93 -4.15
CA VAL A 114 19.53 17.15 -5.56
C VAL A 114 18.29 18.04 -5.63
N PRO A 115 18.43 19.33 -5.98
CA PRO A 115 17.30 20.24 -6.07
C PRO A 115 16.44 19.97 -7.30
N THR A 116 15.14 19.95 -7.09
CA THR A 116 14.13 19.91 -8.16
C THR A 116 13.60 21.33 -8.37
N PHE A 117 14.14 22.03 -9.37
CA PHE A 117 13.62 23.35 -9.75
C PHE A 117 12.35 23.21 -10.59
N LEU A 118 11.31 23.94 -10.18
CA LEU A 118 10.01 23.94 -10.86
C LEU A 118 9.69 25.38 -11.30
N PRO A 119 9.23 25.59 -12.55
CA PRO A 119 8.74 26.90 -12.97
C PRO A 119 7.63 27.39 -12.03
N PRO A 120 7.59 28.69 -11.64
CA PRO A 120 6.63 29.19 -10.64
C PRO A 120 5.16 28.90 -10.96
N ASP A 121 4.74 29.01 -12.23
CA ASP A 121 3.39 28.65 -12.67
C ASP A 121 3.10 27.15 -12.47
N LEU A 122 4.05 26.30 -12.84
CA LEU A 122 3.91 24.85 -12.70
C LEU A 122 3.84 24.46 -11.22
N TYR A 123 4.71 25.03 -10.39
CA TYR A 123 4.69 24.84 -8.94
C TYR A 123 3.36 25.27 -8.33
N SER A 124 2.83 26.43 -8.74
CA SER A 124 1.53 26.92 -8.26
C SER A 124 0.40 25.96 -8.60
N ARG A 125 0.29 25.52 -9.85
CA ARG A 125 -0.76 24.58 -10.29
C ARG A 125 -0.64 23.20 -9.64
N TYR A 126 0.58 22.71 -9.46
CA TYR A 126 0.85 21.44 -8.79
C TYR A 126 0.58 21.52 -7.28
N TYR A 127 1.26 22.42 -6.57
CA TYR A 127 1.28 22.45 -5.11
C TYR A 127 0.04 23.15 -4.55
N HIS A 128 -0.20 24.40 -4.94
CA HIS A 128 -1.35 25.15 -4.43
C HIS A 128 -2.66 24.69 -5.07
N GLY A 129 -2.64 24.35 -6.36
CA GLY A 129 -3.80 23.80 -7.06
C GLY A 129 -4.07 22.34 -6.69
N PHE A 130 -3.38 21.39 -7.31
CA PHE A 130 -3.74 19.98 -7.18
C PHE A 130 -3.54 19.42 -5.76
N CYS A 131 -2.36 19.61 -5.17
CA CYS A 131 -2.03 19.05 -3.86
C CYS A 131 -2.87 19.68 -2.73
N LYS A 132 -2.94 21.02 -2.67
CA LYS A 132 -3.61 21.73 -1.56
C LYS A 132 -5.08 22.02 -1.76
N GLN A 133 -5.60 22.16 -2.98
CA GLN A 133 -7.03 22.37 -3.20
C GLN A 133 -7.80 21.08 -3.52
N GLN A 134 -7.16 20.03 -4.06
CA GLN A 134 -7.89 18.78 -4.39
C GLN A 134 -7.52 17.61 -3.47
N LEU A 135 -6.24 17.20 -3.44
CA LEU A 135 -5.84 16.01 -2.65
C LEU A 135 -5.98 16.23 -1.14
N TRP A 136 -5.47 17.34 -0.63
CA TRP A 136 -5.47 17.63 0.81
C TRP A 136 -6.90 17.67 1.40
N PRO A 137 -7.85 18.46 0.86
CA PRO A 137 -9.25 18.39 1.26
C PRO A 137 -9.85 17.00 1.22
N LEU A 138 -9.69 16.29 0.10
CA LEU A 138 -10.29 14.98 -0.09
C LEU A 138 -9.78 13.96 0.93
N PHE A 139 -8.46 13.95 1.18
CA PHE A 139 -7.85 13.03 2.14
C PHE A 139 -8.24 13.37 3.59
N HIS A 140 -8.68 14.61 3.83
CA HIS A 140 -9.23 15.06 5.12
C HIS A 140 -10.77 15.09 5.13
N TYR A 141 -11.41 14.32 4.26
CA TYR A 141 -12.86 14.09 4.23
C TYR A 141 -13.71 15.32 3.88
N MET A 142 -13.11 16.33 3.24
CA MET A 142 -13.85 17.44 2.64
C MET A 142 -14.16 17.12 1.17
N LEU A 143 -15.44 16.87 0.88
CA LEU A 143 -15.92 16.61 -0.47
C LEU A 143 -16.00 17.89 -1.31
N PRO A 144 -15.72 17.82 -2.63
CA PRO A 144 -15.81 18.95 -3.54
C PRO A 144 -17.27 19.28 -3.92
N LEU A 145 -18.10 19.67 -2.94
CA LEU A 145 -19.54 19.89 -3.13
C LEU A 145 -19.84 21.20 -3.89
N SER A 146 -18.95 22.18 -3.83
CA SER A 146 -19.08 23.46 -4.52
C SER A 146 -17.75 23.93 -5.10
N ALA A 147 -17.76 25.01 -5.89
CA ALA A 147 -16.52 25.61 -6.38
C ALA A 147 -15.64 26.14 -5.23
N ASP A 148 -16.27 26.55 -4.12
CA ASP A 148 -15.62 27.12 -2.94
C ASP A 148 -15.21 26.06 -1.90
N LEU A 149 -15.89 24.90 -1.86
CA LEU A 149 -15.59 23.81 -0.94
C LEU A 149 -14.88 22.68 -1.70
N GLY A 150 -13.55 22.60 -1.60
CA GLY A 150 -12.74 21.50 -2.17
C GLY A 150 -12.51 21.55 -3.69
N GLY A 151 -13.19 22.45 -4.41
CA GLY A 151 -12.96 22.74 -5.83
C GLY A 151 -13.33 21.60 -6.79
N ARG A 152 -13.86 21.94 -7.98
CA ARG A 152 -14.13 20.93 -9.01
C ARG A 152 -12.83 20.33 -9.55
N PHE A 153 -12.89 19.06 -9.97
CA PHE A 153 -11.75 18.41 -10.61
C PHE A 153 -11.27 19.23 -11.82
N ASN A 154 -9.96 19.38 -11.93
CA ASN A 154 -9.35 20.20 -12.96
C ASN A 154 -8.21 19.42 -13.62
N ARG A 155 -8.44 19.03 -14.87
CA ARG A 155 -7.50 18.23 -15.66
C ARG A 155 -6.14 18.91 -15.85
N SER A 156 -6.10 20.23 -15.94
CA SER A 156 -4.84 20.97 -16.08
C SER A 156 -3.98 20.92 -14.81
N LEU A 157 -4.62 20.89 -13.63
CA LEU A 157 -3.92 20.74 -12.34
C LEU A 157 -3.39 19.31 -12.20
N TRP A 158 -4.16 18.31 -12.63
CA TRP A 158 -3.70 16.92 -12.71
C TRP A 158 -2.49 16.78 -13.64
N GLN A 159 -2.53 17.37 -14.84
CA GLN A 159 -1.40 17.37 -15.76
C GLN A 159 -0.15 18.03 -15.16
N ALA A 160 -0.32 19.13 -14.41
CA ALA A 160 0.78 19.75 -13.67
C ALA A 160 1.35 18.79 -12.62
N TYR A 161 0.50 18.08 -11.87
CA TYR A 161 0.91 17.08 -10.88
C TYR A 161 1.72 15.93 -11.49
N VAL A 162 1.23 15.36 -12.59
CA VAL A 162 1.94 14.31 -13.34
C VAL A 162 3.27 14.83 -13.90
N SER A 163 3.30 16.06 -14.42
CA SER A 163 4.51 16.68 -14.96
C SER A 163 5.57 16.90 -13.88
N VAL A 164 5.18 17.39 -12.70
CA VAL A 164 6.09 17.56 -11.57
C VAL A 164 6.63 16.21 -11.08
N ASN A 165 5.77 15.21 -10.92
CA ASN A 165 6.19 13.86 -10.53
C ASN A 165 7.20 13.26 -11.53
N LYS A 166 7.02 13.54 -12.83
CA LYS A 166 7.99 13.16 -13.86
C LYS A 166 9.32 13.90 -13.70
N ILE A 167 9.32 15.22 -13.49
CA ILE A 167 10.55 16.00 -13.25
C ILE A 167 11.31 15.46 -12.03
N PHE A 168 10.60 15.13 -10.95
CA PHE A 168 11.20 14.47 -9.78
C PHE A 168 11.84 13.13 -10.15
N ALA A 169 11.15 12.29 -10.93
CA ALA A 169 11.71 11.03 -11.40
C ALA A 169 12.98 11.24 -12.24
N ASP A 170 12.99 12.24 -13.13
CA ASP A 170 14.15 12.60 -13.94
C ASP A 170 15.34 13.00 -13.04
N ARG A 171 15.12 13.76 -11.96
CA ARG A 171 16.18 14.11 -10.98
C ARG A 171 16.72 12.91 -10.21
N ILE A 172 15.88 11.94 -9.88
CA ILE A 172 16.34 10.70 -9.24
C ILE A 172 17.20 9.89 -10.23
N MET A 173 16.82 9.84 -11.51
CA MET A 173 17.57 9.14 -12.55
C MET A 173 18.98 9.69 -12.78
N GLU A 174 19.24 10.95 -12.42
CA GLU A 174 20.57 11.57 -12.52
C GLU A 174 21.58 10.99 -11.50
N VAL A 175 21.11 10.43 -10.37
CA VAL A 175 21.99 10.02 -9.26
C VAL A 175 21.86 8.55 -8.85
N ILE A 176 20.76 7.88 -9.22
CA ILE A 176 20.45 6.52 -8.79
C ILE A 176 21.36 5.45 -9.43
N ASN A 177 21.77 4.48 -8.61
CA ASN A 177 22.23 3.17 -9.04
C ASN A 177 21.05 2.19 -8.87
N PRO A 178 20.39 1.79 -9.97
CA PRO A 178 19.11 1.08 -9.90
C PRO A 178 19.19 -0.35 -9.34
N GLU A 179 20.38 -0.96 -9.30
CA GLU A 179 20.57 -2.33 -8.78
C GLU A 179 20.73 -2.33 -7.25
N ASP A 180 21.41 -1.31 -6.71
CA ASP A 180 21.83 -1.28 -5.31
C ASP A 180 20.96 -0.35 -4.45
N ASP A 181 20.58 0.83 -4.97
CA ASP A 181 19.97 1.88 -4.16
C ASP A 181 18.53 1.58 -3.75
N PHE A 182 18.17 2.08 -2.58
CA PHE A 182 16.78 2.18 -2.12
C PHE A 182 16.25 3.58 -2.39
N VAL A 183 15.08 3.69 -3.01
CA VAL A 183 14.36 4.96 -3.14
C VAL A 183 13.17 4.94 -2.18
N TRP A 184 13.12 5.93 -1.29
CA TRP A 184 12.03 6.10 -0.36
C TRP A 184 11.28 7.40 -0.66
N VAL A 185 10.07 7.26 -1.19
CA VAL A 185 9.21 8.36 -1.63
C VAL A 185 8.23 8.73 -0.52
N HIS A 186 8.08 10.03 -0.26
CA HIS A 186 7.24 10.53 0.82
C HIS A 186 6.06 11.38 0.34
N ASP A 187 4.89 11.01 0.87
CA ASP A 187 3.66 11.78 0.94
C ASP A 187 2.84 11.95 -0.35
N TYR A 188 1.62 12.49 -0.20
CA TYR A 188 0.60 12.61 -1.28
C TYR A 188 1.04 13.47 -2.48
N HIS A 189 2.11 14.24 -2.33
CA HIS A 189 2.71 15.05 -3.38
C HIS A 189 3.28 14.21 -4.54
N LEU A 190 3.72 12.98 -4.25
CA LEU A 190 4.54 12.17 -5.15
C LEU A 190 3.97 10.76 -5.41
N MET A 191 2.64 10.59 -5.38
CA MET A 191 2.00 9.27 -5.41
C MET A 191 2.13 8.52 -6.74
N VAL A 192 2.36 9.25 -7.85
CA VAL A 192 2.54 8.63 -9.18
C VAL A 192 4.01 8.53 -9.61
N LEU A 193 4.93 9.06 -8.80
CA LEU A 193 6.37 8.96 -9.03
C LEU A 193 6.86 7.51 -9.16
N PRO A 194 6.40 6.53 -8.36
CA PRO A 194 6.89 5.16 -8.47
C PRO A 194 6.73 4.55 -9.87
N THR A 195 5.65 4.90 -10.60
CA THR A 195 5.42 4.44 -11.97
C THR A 195 6.51 4.92 -12.93
N PHE A 196 6.96 6.17 -12.82
CA PHE A 196 8.00 6.71 -13.69
C PHE A 196 9.35 6.03 -13.47
N LEU A 197 9.69 5.74 -12.21
CA LEU A 197 10.91 5.01 -11.87
C LEU A 197 10.83 3.57 -12.37
N ARG A 198 9.72 2.85 -12.12
CA ARG A 198 9.55 1.46 -12.59
C ARG A 198 9.57 1.32 -14.09
N LYS A 199 9.02 2.30 -14.80
CA LYS A 199 9.05 2.32 -16.27
C LYS A 199 10.47 2.37 -16.82
N ARG A 200 11.40 3.00 -16.10
CA ARG A 200 12.81 3.04 -16.49
C ARG A 200 13.60 1.86 -15.94
N PHE A 201 13.32 1.46 -14.71
CA PHE A 201 14.02 0.43 -13.96
C PHE A 201 13.02 -0.54 -13.33
N ASN A 202 12.71 -1.64 -14.03
CA ASN A 202 11.67 -2.59 -13.59
C ASN A 202 11.94 -3.20 -12.20
N ARG A 203 13.19 -3.20 -11.73
CA ARG A 203 13.67 -3.84 -10.49
C ARG A 203 14.11 -2.87 -9.39
N VAL A 204 13.99 -1.56 -9.60
CA VAL A 204 14.37 -0.55 -8.59
C VAL A 204 13.66 -0.81 -7.26
N LYS A 205 14.38 -0.67 -6.14
CA LYS A 205 13.86 -0.94 -4.79
C LYS A 205 13.08 0.28 -4.30
N LEU A 206 11.75 0.20 -4.19
CA LEU A 206 10.88 1.36 -3.95
C LEU A 206 10.05 1.22 -2.68
N GLY A 207 10.26 2.13 -1.74
CA GLY A 207 9.35 2.38 -0.62
C GLY A 207 8.53 3.65 -0.86
N PHE A 208 7.26 3.63 -0.44
CA PHE A 208 6.41 4.82 -0.37
C PHE A 208 5.84 4.95 1.05
N PHE A 209 5.78 6.15 1.61
CA PHE A 209 5.13 6.38 2.90
C PHE A 209 4.16 7.57 2.82
N LEU A 210 2.89 7.35 3.17
CA LEU A 210 1.87 8.40 3.22
C LEU A 210 1.78 9.03 4.61
N HIS A 211 2.03 10.35 4.70
CA HIS A 211 1.96 11.08 5.98
C HIS A 211 0.57 11.68 6.26
N SER A 212 -0.23 11.89 5.21
CA SER A 212 -1.64 12.28 5.30
C SER A 212 -2.54 11.07 5.64
N PRO A 213 -3.79 11.27 6.11
CA PRO A 213 -4.76 10.20 6.14
C PRO A 213 -5.00 9.62 4.74
N PHE A 214 -5.45 8.37 4.67
CA PHE A 214 -6.03 7.82 3.45
C PHE A 214 -7.55 7.69 3.64
N PRO A 215 -8.38 8.31 2.77
CA PRO A 215 -9.82 8.36 2.98
C PRO A 215 -10.49 7.02 2.68
N SER A 216 -11.70 6.82 3.23
CA SER A 216 -12.51 5.64 2.92
C SER A 216 -12.84 5.56 1.44
N SER A 217 -13.15 4.37 0.94
CA SER A 217 -13.46 4.14 -0.47
C SER A 217 -14.64 4.97 -0.98
N GLU A 218 -15.62 5.28 -0.13
CA GLU A 218 -16.75 6.16 -0.47
C GLU A 218 -16.33 7.61 -0.74
N ILE A 219 -15.33 8.12 -0.03
CA ILE A 219 -14.77 9.45 -0.27
C ILE A 219 -13.78 9.40 -1.43
N TYR A 220 -12.88 8.41 -1.43
CA TYR A 220 -11.84 8.25 -2.44
C TYR A 220 -12.41 8.09 -3.86
N LYS A 221 -13.54 7.38 -4.02
CA LYS A 221 -14.17 7.15 -5.34
C LYS A 221 -14.63 8.43 -6.04
N THR A 222 -14.79 9.52 -5.29
CA THR A 222 -15.14 10.84 -5.86
C THR A 222 -13.99 11.46 -6.66
N LEU A 223 -12.76 10.97 -6.49
CA LEU A 223 -11.61 11.39 -7.28
C LEU A 223 -11.68 10.80 -8.69
N PRO A 224 -11.71 11.62 -9.76
CA PRO A 224 -11.82 11.09 -11.12
C PRO A 224 -10.62 10.25 -11.59
N ILE A 225 -9.44 10.50 -11.02
CA ILE A 225 -8.15 9.84 -11.36
C ILE A 225 -7.72 8.79 -10.32
N ARG A 226 -8.70 8.25 -9.58
CA ARG A 226 -8.51 7.32 -8.45
C ARG A 226 -7.70 6.09 -8.84
N GLU A 227 -7.93 5.51 -10.02
CA GLU A 227 -7.24 4.30 -10.44
C GLU A 227 -5.78 4.57 -10.77
N GLU A 228 -5.48 5.69 -11.43
CA GLU A 228 -4.11 6.07 -11.78
C GLU A 228 -3.25 6.32 -10.54
N ILE A 229 -3.83 6.89 -9.47
CA ILE A 229 -3.11 7.05 -8.20
C ILE A 229 -2.88 5.71 -7.51
N LEU A 230 -3.89 4.84 -7.43
CA LEU A 230 -3.72 3.51 -6.82
C LEU A 230 -2.67 2.69 -7.58
N GLN A 231 -2.75 2.66 -8.91
CA GLN A 231 -1.76 1.99 -9.77
C GLN A 231 -0.37 2.63 -9.64
N GLY A 232 -0.32 3.96 -9.47
CA GLY A 232 0.88 4.72 -9.10
C GLY A 232 1.58 4.16 -7.87
N LEU A 233 0.83 4.02 -6.78
CA LEU A 233 1.32 3.49 -5.52
C LEU A 233 1.73 2.01 -5.61
N LEU A 234 0.97 1.19 -6.34
CA LEU A 234 1.21 -0.25 -6.51
C LEU A 234 2.48 -0.58 -7.31
N ASN A 235 3.14 0.42 -7.90
CA ASN A 235 4.49 0.28 -8.46
C ASN A 235 5.60 0.29 -7.39
N SER A 236 5.26 0.55 -6.12
CA SER A 236 6.14 0.40 -4.96
C SER A 236 6.25 -1.06 -4.49
N ASP A 237 7.30 -1.39 -3.75
CA ASP A 237 7.46 -2.68 -3.06
C ASP A 237 6.85 -2.65 -1.66
N LEU A 238 7.06 -1.54 -0.94
CA LEU A 238 6.53 -1.32 0.40
C LEU A 238 5.75 -0.01 0.45
N ILE A 239 4.50 -0.05 0.94
CA ILE A 239 3.66 1.13 1.16
C ILE A 239 3.39 1.27 2.65
N GLY A 240 3.76 2.42 3.23
CA GLY A 240 3.62 2.76 4.63
C GLY A 240 2.46 3.71 4.92
N PHE A 241 1.76 3.44 6.03
CA PHE A 241 0.73 4.30 6.60
C PHE A 241 0.93 4.49 8.11
N HIS A 242 0.42 5.58 8.67
CA HIS A 242 0.51 5.82 10.11
C HIS A 242 -0.37 4.91 10.97
N THR A 243 -1.59 4.61 10.52
CA THR A 243 -2.57 3.83 11.30
C THR A 243 -3.13 2.68 10.48
N PHE A 244 -3.68 1.68 11.19
CA PHE A 244 -4.36 0.56 10.54
C PHE A 244 -5.58 1.02 9.73
N ASP A 245 -6.30 2.05 10.19
CA ASP A 245 -7.47 2.58 9.45
C ASP A 245 -7.10 3.11 8.07
N TYR A 246 -6.00 3.88 7.97
CA TYR A 246 -5.56 4.42 6.68
C TYR A 246 -5.14 3.29 5.73
N ALA A 247 -4.38 2.31 6.24
CA ALA A 247 -4.01 1.13 5.47
C ALA A 247 -5.23 0.31 5.02
N ARG A 248 -6.19 0.07 5.92
CA ARG A 248 -7.44 -0.63 5.64
C ARG A 248 -8.26 0.08 4.56
N HIS A 249 -8.33 1.41 4.59
CA HIS A 249 -9.01 2.19 3.57
C HIS A 249 -8.33 2.08 2.21
N PHE A 250 -6.99 2.12 2.16
CA PHE A 250 -6.24 1.87 0.93
C PHE A 250 -6.50 0.47 0.36
N LEU A 251 -6.42 -0.57 1.21
CA LEU A 251 -6.71 -1.96 0.82
C LEU A 251 -8.14 -2.12 0.29
N SER A 252 -9.12 -1.48 0.94
CA SER A 252 -10.51 -1.45 0.48
C SER A 252 -10.64 -0.78 -0.90
N CYS A 253 -9.91 0.30 -1.16
CA CYS A 253 -9.89 0.94 -2.47
C CYS A 253 -9.26 0.03 -3.54
N CYS A 254 -8.13 -0.62 -3.25
CA CYS A 254 -7.52 -1.59 -4.16
C CYS A 254 -8.46 -2.76 -4.50
N SER A 255 -9.17 -3.30 -3.50
CA SER A 255 -10.14 -4.38 -3.71
C SER A 255 -11.35 -3.89 -4.53
N ARG A 256 -12.00 -2.81 -4.11
CA ARG A 256 -13.23 -2.31 -4.74
C ARG A 256 -13.00 -1.76 -6.15
N MET A 257 -11.90 -1.04 -6.37
CA MET A 257 -11.64 -0.36 -7.65
C MET A 257 -10.81 -1.20 -8.62
N LEU A 258 -9.84 -1.98 -8.11
CA LEU A 258 -8.92 -2.74 -8.96
C LEU A 258 -9.13 -4.25 -8.90
N GLY A 259 -10.02 -4.75 -8.04
CA GLY A 259 -10.27 -6.19 -7.88
C GLY A 259 -9.12 -6.95 -7.20
N ILE A 260 -8.20 -6.23 -6.54
CA ILE A 260 -6.99 -6.82 -5.96
C ILE A 260 -7.31 -7.32 -4.55
N SER A 261 -7.15 -8.62 -4.31
CA SER A 261 -7.22 -9.20 -2.97
C SER A 261 -5.90 -8.98 -2.21
N TYR A 262 -6.00 -8.77 -0.90
CA TYR A 262 -4.85 -8.78 0.00
C TYR A 262 -4.89 -10.00 0.91
N GLU A 263 -3.72 -10.45 1.34
CA GLU A 263 -3.57 -11.53 2.31
C GLU A 263 -2.84 -11.02 3.55
N SER A 264 -3.25 -11.52 4.72
CA SER A 264 -2.52 -11.33 5.97
C SER A 264 -1.86 -12.66 6.36
N LYS A 265 -0.53 -12.75 6.21
CA LYS A 265 0.25 -13.95 6.53
C LYS A 265 1.29 -13.62 7.59
N ARG A 266 1.22 -14.30 8.75
CA ARG A 266 2.19 -14.18 9.86
C ARG A 266 2.46 -12.73 10.30
N GLY A 267 1.41 -11.89 10.32
CA GLY A 267 1.50 -10.48 10.71
C GLY A 267 1.93 -9.51 9.60
N TYR A 268 2.13 -9.99 8.37
CA TYR A 268 2.40 -9.17 7.19
C TYR A 268 1.16 -9.06 6.32
N ILE A 269 0.86 -7.85 5.87
CA ILE A 269 -0.21 -7.58 4.90
C ILE A 269 0.43 -7.37 3.54
N GLY A 270 0.01 -8.12 2.53
CA GLY A 270 0.52 -8.02 1.17
C GLY A 270 -0.58 -8.11 0.12
N LEU A 271 -0.42 -7.35 -0.96
CA LEU A 271 -1.25 -7.42 -2.17
C LEU A 271 -0.48 -8.19 -3.24
N ASP A 272 -1.11 -9.19 -3.87
CA ASP A 272 -0.56 -9.78 -5.09
C ASP A 272 -0.92 -8.91 -6.29
N TYR A 273 0.10 -8.33 -6.91
CA TYR A 273 -0.03 -7.41 -8.02
C TYR A 273 0.86 -7.87 -9.18
N TYR A 274 0.27 -8.60 -10.12
CA TYR A 274 0.94 -9.11 -11.32
C TYR A 274 2.19 -9.94 -11.01
N GLY A 275 2.08 -10.84 -10.03
CA GLY A 275 3.18 -11.71 -9.63
C GLY A 275 4.23 -10.99 -8.79
N ARG A 276 3.94 -9.79 -8.29
CA ARG A 276 4.72 -9.11 -7.26
C ARG A 276 3.90 -9.05 -5.98
N THR A 277 4.58 -9.13 -4.84
CA THR A 277 3.94 -8.82 -3.56
C THR A 277 4.21 -7.36 -3.22
N VAL A 278 3.17 -6.53 -3.17
CA VAL A 278 3.25 -5.18 -2.61
C VAL A 278 2.91 -5.24 -1.13
N SER A 279 3.92 -5.05 -0.29
CA SER A 279 3.80 -5.12 1.16
C SER A 279 3.20 -3.84 1.74
N ILE A 280 2.37 -3.96 2.77
CA ILE A 280 1.79 -2.83 3.50
C ILE A 280 2.38 -2.79 4.91
N LYS A 281 2.95 -1.64 5.27
CA LYS A 281 3.48 -1.35 6.61
C LYS A 281 2.58 -0.35 7.31
N ILE A 282 2.26 -0.62 8.57
CA ILE A 282 1.59 0.33 9.46
C ILE A 282 2.59 0.70 10.54
N LEU A 283 2.97 1.98 10.57
CA LEU A 283 3.95 2.47 11.51
C LEU A 283 3.77 3.98 11.76
N PRO A 284 3.33 4.41 12.95
CA PRO A 284 3.28 5.83 13.28
C PRO A 284 4.69 6.41 13.32
N VAL A 285 4.87 7.61 12.79
CA VAL A 285 6.17 8.30 12.86
C VAL A 285 6.33 8.93 14.25
N GLY A 286 7.52 8.82 14.80
CA GLY A 286 7.90 9.41 16.09
C GLY A 286 8.56 10.79 15.96
N ILE A 287 9.13 11.24 17.07
CA ILE A 287 9.90 12.49 17.18
C ILE A 287 11.40 12.21 17.32
N HIS A 288 12.25 13.21 17.06
CA HIS A 288 13.68 13.11 17.31
C HIS A 288 14.03 13.43 18.77
N MET A 289 14.32 12.41 19.56
CA MET A 289 14.61 12.54 21.00
C MET A 289 15.84 13.42 21.29
N GLY A 290 16.97 13.19 20.60
CA GLY A 290 18.21 13.95 20.83
C GLY A 290 18.08 15.46 20.56
N GLN A 291 17.39 15.85 19.49
CA GLN A 291 17.09 17.24 19.19
C GLN A 291 16.28 17.92 20.31
N LEU A 292 15.20 17.30 20.76
CA LEU A 292 14.38 17.86 21.84
C LEU A 292 15.17 17.98 23.15
N GLN A 293 15.96 16.97 23.51
CA GLN A 293 16.84 17.03 24.67
C GLN A 293 17.88 18.15 24.57
N SER A 294 18.46 18.36 23.39
CA SER A 294 19.42 19.44 23.15
C SER A 294 18.78 20.82 23.35
N VAL A 295 17.56 21.01 22.83
CA VAL A 295 16.83 22.29 22.93
C VAL A 295 16.33 22.54 24.34
N LEU A 296 15.86 21.52 25.06
CA LEU A 296 15.50 21.61 26.48
C LEU A 296 16.68 22.05 27.37
N SER A 297 17.92 21.83 26.92
CA SER A 297 19.14 22.14 27.67
C SER A 297 19.76 23.49 27.32
N LEU A 298 19.12 24.26 26.43
CA LEU A 298 19.57 25.60 26.03
C LEU A 298 19.28 26.63 27.13
N PRO A 299 20.24 27.53 27.45
CA PRO A 299 20.01 28.63 28.39
C PRO A 299 18.83 29.54 27.99
N GLU A 300 18.59 29.72 26.70
CA GLU A 300 17.46 30.48 26.17
C GLU A 300 16.12 29.82 26.48
N THR A 301 16.05 28.49 26.45
CA THR A 301 14.87 27.72 26.87
C THR A 301 14.63 27.91 28.36
N GLU A 302 15.68 27.76 29.18
CA GLU A 302 15.59 27.93 30.64
C GLU A 302 15.07 29.32 31.01
N ALA A 303 15.65 30.37 30.41
CA ALA A 303 15.24 31.75 30.62
C ALA A 303 13.77 31.98 30.21
N LYS A 304 13.36 31.44 29.06
CA LYS A 304 11.98 31.59 28.58
C LYS A 304 10.98 30.82 29.45
N VAL A 305 11.33 29.62 29.94
CA VAL A 305 10.49 28.88 30.89
C VAL A 305 10.30 29.67 32.18
N ALA A 306 11.37 30.24 32.74
CA ALA A 306 11.27 31.06 33.95
C ALA A 306 10.37 32.29 33.76
N GLU A 307 10.45 32.94 32.59
CA GLU A 307 9.56 34.05 32.20
C GLU A 307 8.09 33.61 32.18
N LEU A 308 7.78 32.50 31.49
CA LEU A 308 6.41 31.99 31.35
C LEU A 308 5.83 31.52 32.69
N VAL A 309 6.63 30.84 33.52
CA VAL A 309 6.21 30.41 34.86
C VAL A 309 5.88 31.63 35.72
N LYS A 310 6.71 32.68 35.69
CA LYS A 310 6.42 33.94 36.40
C LYS A 310 5.17 34.63 35.86
N GLN A 311 4.97 34.63 34.54
CA GLN A 311 3.84 35.27 33.88
C GLN A 311 2.51 34.59 34.23
N PHE A 312 2.47 33.26 34.26
CA PHE A 312 1.23 32.50 34.47
C PHE A 312 1.10 31.97 35.89
N ALA A 313 1.90 30.96 36.26
CA ALA A 313 1.81 30.32 37.57
C ALA A 313 2.10 31.31 38.72
N GLY A 314 3.02 32.25 38.53
CA GLY A 314 3.31 33.33 39.49
C GLY A 314 2.14 34.29 39.74
N GLN A 315 1.15 34.31 38.85
CA GLN A 315 -0.11 35.07 38.99
C GLN A 315 -1.30 34.16 39.34
N GLY A 316 -1.05 32.89 39.71
CA GLY A 316 -2.10 31.92 40.01
C GLY A 316 -2.88 31.44 38.78
N ARG A 317 -2.28 31.53 37.59
CA ARG A 317 -2.93 31.17 36.31
C ARG A 317 -2.43 29.84 35.77
N THR A 318 -3.36 28.98 35.37
CA THR A 318 -3.13 27.70 34.68
C THR A 318 -3.08 27.93 33.18
N LEU A 319 -1.99 27.46 32.55
CA LEU A 319 -1.75 27.59 31.11
C LEU A 319 -2.25 26.36 30.34
N LEU A 320 -3.21 26.55 29.45
CA LEU A 320 -3.58 25.62 28.38
C LEU A 320 -2.87 26.03 27.08
N LEU A 321 -2.48 25.06 26.27
CA LEU A 321 -1.70 25.32 25.06
C LEU A 321 -2.30 24.64 23.82
N GLY A 322 -2.62 25.45 22.81
CA GLY A 322 -2.85 25.00 21.44
C GLY A 322 -1.69 25.41 20.55
N VAL A 323 -1.21 24.49 19.70
CA VAL A 323 -0.21 24.77 18.67
C VAL A 323 -0.71 24.13 17.39
N ASP A 324 -0.97 24.91 16.34
CA ASP A 324 -1.57 24.38 15.12
C ASP A 324 -1.10 25.17 13.90
N ASP A 325 -0.97 24.49 12.77
CA ASP A 325 -0.83 25.18 11.49
C ASP A 325 -2.14 25.89 11.14
N MET A 326 -2.06 27.05 10.49
CA MET A 326 -3.22 27.73 9.92
C MET A 326 -3.83 26.92 8.78
N ASP A 327 -4.74 26.03 9.13
CA ASP A 327 -5.40 25.07 8.27
C ASP A 327 -6.78 24.69 8.86
N ILE A 328 -7.78 24.55 7.98
CA ILE A 328 -9.17 24.31 8.35
C ILE A 328 -9.36 23.00 9.12
N PHE A 329 -8.50 22.00 8.88
CA PHE A 329 -8.62 20.70 9.51
C PHE A 329 -8.05 20.65 10.93
N LYS A 330 -7.37 21.72 11.39
CA LYS A 330 -6.81 21.81 12.74
C LYS A 330 -7.83 22.19 13.81
N GLY A 331 -9.05 22.58 13.43
CA GLY A 331 -10.14 22.82 14.39
C GLY A 331 -9.83 23.94 15.40
N ILE A 332 -9.05 24.95 15.00
CA ILE A 332 -8.66 26.08 15.86
C ILE A 332 -9.92 26.81 16.37
N SER A 333 -10.88 27.11 15.49
CA SER A 333 -12.14 27.76 15.86
C SER A 333 -12.92 26.94 16.90
N LEU A 334 -13.04 25.62 16.72
CA LEU A 334 -13.71 24.73 17.67
C LEU A 334 -13.03 24.72 19.04
N LYS A 335 -11.70 24.77 19.07
CA LYS A 335 -10.92 24.86 20.31
C LYS A 335 -11.18 26.17 21.06
N LEU A 336 -11.25 27.29 20.34
CA LEU A 336 -11.57 28.60 20.93
C LEU A 336 -13.00 28.64 21.47
N LEU A 337 -13.96 28.06 20.74
CA LEU A 337 -15.35 27.94 21.22
C LEU A 337 -15.45 27.07 22.47
N ALA A 338 -14.66 26.01 22.57
CA ALA A 338 -14.62 25.19 23.78
C ALA A 338 -13.98 25.92 24.97
N MET A 339 -12.98 26.78 24.74
CA MET A 339 -12.44 27.66 25.78
C MET A 339 -13.50 28.67 26.26
N GLU A 340 -14.26 29.24 25.34
CA GLU A 340 -15.40 30.10 25.70
C GLU A 340 -16.44 29.35 26.53
N GLN A 341 -16.82 28.16 26.10
CA GLN A 341 -17.80 27.32 26.79
C GLN A 341 -17.34 26.94 28.20
N LEU A 342 -16.05 26.61 28.37
CA LEU A 342 -15.43 26.38 29.68
C LEU A 342 -15.63 27.58 30.61
N LEU A 343 -15.38 28.81 30.14
CA LEU A 343 -15.52 30.03 30.95
C LEU A 343 -16.97 30.39 31.26
N LEU A 344 -17.91 29.98 30.41
CA LEU A 344 -19.35 30.13 30.65
C LEU A 344 -19.85 29.15 31.71
N GLN A 345 -19.48 27.88 31.58
CA GLN A 345 -19.90 26.80 32.49
C GLN A 345 -19.21 26.88 33.86
N HIS A 346 -17.97 27.36 33.90
CA HIS A 346 -17.13 27.43 35.10
C HIS A 346 -16.64 28.86 35.38
N PRO A 347 -17.52 29.77 35.85
CA PRO A 347 -17.16 31.16 36.12
C PRO A 347 -15.98 31.33 37.10
N GLU A 348 -15.75 30.36 37.98
CA GLU A 348 -14.66 30.34 38.95
C GLU A 348 -13.26 30.16 38.33
N LYS A 349 -13.20 29.80 37.03
CA LYS A 349 -11.97 29.68 36.22
C LYS A 349 -11.57 31.00 35.56
N LYS A 350 -12.47 31.98 35.49
CA LYS A 350 -12.16 33.34 35.00
C LYS A 350 -11.05 33.96 35.87
N GLY A 351 -10.09 34.61 35.24
CA GLY A 351 -8.88 35.14 35.90
C GLY A 351 -7.83 34.09 36.26
N LYS A 352 -8.14 32.78 36.17
CA LYS A 352 -7.26 31.67 36.58
C LYS A 352 -6.84 30.75 35.44
N VAL A 353 -7.55 30.70 34.32
CA VAL A 353 -7.18 29.83 33.18
C VAL A 353 -6.87 30.71 31.98
N VAL A 354 -5.78 30.39 31.27
CA VAL A 354 -5.37 31.08 30.04
C VAL A 354 -5.11 30.04 28.96
N LEU A 355 -5.69 30.23 27.78
CA LEU A 355 -5.34 29.49 26.58
C LEU A 355 -4.33 30.29 25.75
N VAL A 356 -3.11 29.78 25.60
CA VAL A 356 -2.19 30.28 24.58
C VAL A 356 -2.41 29.48 23.31
N GLN A 357 -2.81 30.14 22.23
CA GLN A 357 -2.91 29.54 20.89
C GLN A 357 -1.75 30.04 20.03
N ILE A 358 -0.87 29.14 19.62
CA ILE A 358 0.22 29.41 18.69
C ILE A 358 -0.25 29.01 17.29
N ALA A 359 -0.41 29.99 16.41
CA ALA A 359 -0.80 29.79 15.02
C ALA A 359 0.45 29.73 14.13
N LEU A 360 0.83 28.53 13.68
CA LEU A 360 1.94 28.34 12.77
C LEU A 360 1.52 28.74 11.34
N PRO A 361 2.45 29.24 10.49
CA PRO A 361 2.14 29.70 9.15
C PRO A 361 1.42 28.65 8.30
N ALA A 362 0.45 29.09 7.50
CA ALA A 362 -0.26 28.22 6.60
C ALA A 362 0.69 27.56 5.59
N ARG A 363 0.50 26.26 5.35
CA ARG A 363 1.27 25.50 4.35
C ARG A 363 0.77 25.71 2.91
N GLY A 364 -0.35 26.43 2.74
CA GLY A 364 -0.99 26.70 1.46
C GLY A 364 -1.49 28.14 1.38
N LYS A 365 -2.09 28.49 0.23
CA LYS A 365 -2.75 29.77 0.01
C LYS A 365 -4.17 29.48 -0.46
N GLY A 366 -5.14 30.29 -0.04
CA GLY A 366 -6.52 30.10 -0.44
C GLY A 366 -7.48 30.95 0.38
N LYS A 367 -8.76 30.88 0.00
CA LYS A 367 -9.86 31.52 0.71
C LYS A 367 -10.07 30.87 2.08
N ASP A 368 -10.03 29.54 2.14
CA ASP A 368 -10.24 28.73 3.34
C ASP A 368 -9.27 29.11 4.47
N VAL A 369 -8.01 29.35 4.15
CA VAL A 369 -6.99 29.79 5.13
C VAL A 369 -7.33 31.17 5.69
N LYS A 370 -7.78 32.10 4.84
CA LYS A 370 -8.16 33.45 5.28
C LYS A 370 -9.42 33.41 6.12
N GLU A 371 -10.41 32.60 5.73
CA GLU A 371 -11.65 32.45 6.49
C GLU A 371 -11.38 31.94 7.90
N VAL A 372 -10.53 30.92 8.06
CA VAL A 372 -10.13 30.43 9.39
C VAL A 372 -9.32 31.45 10.17
N GLN A 373 -8.46 32.22 9.50
CA GLN A 373 -7.71 33.30 10.13
C GLN A 373 -8.64 34.40 10.66
N ASP A 374 -9.59 34.85 9.85
CA ASP A 374 -10.55 35.90 10.20
C ASP A 374 -11.49 35.43 11.32
N GLU A 375 -12.00 34.19 11.24
CA GLU A 375 -12.83 33.58 12.28
C GLU A 375 -12.07 33.43 13.61
N MET A 376 -10.81 32.97 13.56
CA MET A 376 -9.95 32.87 14.73
C MET A 376 -9.76 34.23 15.40
N TYR A 377 -9.36 35.27 14.65
CA TYR A 377 -9.17 36.61 15.21
C TYR A 377 -10.45 37.19 15.81
N ALA A 378 -11.58 37.05 15.10
CA ALA A 378 -12.87 37.51 15.59
C ALA A 378 -13.28 36.81 16.88
N THR A 379 -13.06 35.49 16.96
CA THR A 379 -13.39 34.68 18.13
C THR A 379 -12.50 35.02 19.33
N VAL A 380 -11.18 35.13 19.14
CA VAL A 380 -10.24 35.55 20.20
C VAL A 380 -10.63 36.91 20.76
N LYS A 381 -10.88 37.88 19.87
CA LYS A 381 -11.29 39.23 20.27
C LYS A 381 -12.57 39.19 21.12
N ARG A 382 -13.58 38.47 20.65
CA ARG A 382 -14.87 38.34 21.34
C ARG A 382 -14.73 37.71 22.73
N ILE A 383 -13.93 36.66 22.87
CA ILE A 383 -13.69 36.00 24.17
C ILE A 383 -12.96 36.95 25.13
N ASN A 384 -11.90 37.62 24.67
CA ASN A 384 -11.14 38.54 25.50
C ASN A 384 -11.96 39.77 25.91
N GLU A 385 -12.81 40.31 25.03
CA GLU A 385 -13.72 41.42 25.38
C GLU A 385 -14.80 41.00 26.39
N THR A 386 -15.25 39.74 26.36
CA THR A 386 -16.34 39.23 27.22
C THR A 386 -15.85 38.78 28.59
N PHE A 387 -14.67 38.16 28.66
CA PHE A 387 -14.16 37.51 29.89
C PHE A 387 -12.82 38.06 30.38
N GLY A 388 -12.19 38.98 29.64
CA GLY A 388 -10.92 39.61 30.01
C GLY A 388 -11.08 40.69 31.08
N GLU A 389 -9.98 40.93 31.79
CA GLU A 389 -9.85 41.97 32.83
C GLU A 389 -8.50 42.68 32.65
N PRO A 390 -8.27 43.88 33.24
CA PRO A 390 -6.97 44.55 33.13
C PRO A 390 -5.80 43.65 33.55
N GLY A 391 -4.93 43.31 32.60
CA GLY A 391 -3.80 42.40 32.81
C GLY A 391 -4.12 40.91 32.74
N TYR A 392 -5.34 40.53 32.33
CA TYR A 392 -5.79 39.15 32.12
C TYR A 392 -6.53 39.04 30.77
N ASP A 393 -5.91 38.34 29.83
CA ASP A 393 -6.57 37.87 28.62
C ASP A 393 -6.80 36.36 28.74
N PRO A 394 -8.04 35.86 28.66
CA PRO A 394 -8.32 34.42 28.71
C PRO A 394 -7.73 33.67 27.51
N VAL A 395 -7.57 34.34 26.36
CA VAL A 395 -6.94 33.76 25.17
C VAL A 395 -5.80 34.66 24.69
N ILE A 396 -4.59 34.11 24.64
CA ILE A 396 -3.41 34.78 24.08
C ILE A 396 -3.09 34.13 22.73
N LEU A 397 -3.26 34.91 21.66
CA LEU A 397 -2.91 34.47 20.31
C LEU A 397 -1.48 34.88 19.97
N ILE A 398 -0.69 33.91 19.54
CA ILE A 398 0.66 34.13 18.99
C ILE A 398 0.59 33.80 17.49
N ASP A 399 0.55 34.85 16.67
CA ASP A 399 0.38 34.77 15.21
C ASP A 399 1.71 34.73 14.45
N GLN A 400 2.83 35.00 15.13
CA GLN A 400 4.18 34.83 14.58
C GLN A 400 4.81 33.52 15.07
N PRO A 401 5.41 32.72 14.16
CA PRO A 401 6.01 31.45 14.54
C PRO A 401 7.14 31.67 15.55
N PRO A 402 7.01 31.17 16.79
CA PRO A 402 8.07 31.31 17.79
C PRO A 402 9.29 30.50 17.36
N LYS A 403 10.46 30.89 17.87
CA LYS A 403 11.66 30.05 17.71
C LYS A 403 11.43 28.71 18.39
N PHE A 404 12.15 27.68 17.96
CA PHE A 404 11.90 26.32 18.44
C PHE A 404 12.05 26.20 19.97
N TYR A 405 13.05 26.87 20.56
CA TYR A 405 13.25 26.89 22.01
C TYR A 405 12.08 27.57 22.77
N GLU A 406 11.46 28.60 22.19
CA GLU A 406 10.32 29.29 22.79
C GLU A 406 9.08 28.39 22.77
N ARG A 407 8.85 27.68 21.66
CA ARG A 407 7.77 26.69 21.56
C ARG A 407 7.93 25.58 22.58
N VAL A 408 9.15 25.06 22.74
CA VAL A 408 9.48 24.07 23.76
C VAL A 408 9.26 24.63 25.16
N ALA A 409 9.61 25.89 25.41
CA ALA A 409 9.33 26.54 26.70
C ALA A 409 7.83 26.61 27.02
N TYR A 410 6.97 26.89 26.03
CA TYR A 410 5.51 26.78 26.20
C TYR A 410 5.06 25.36 26.54
N TYR A 411 5.61 24.33 25.88
CA TYR A 411 5.29 22.94 26.23
C TYR A 411 5.68 22.60 27.68
N VAL A 412 6.85 23.06 28.13
CA VAL A 412 7.31 22.86 29.52
C VAL A 412 6.35 23.53 30.50
N ALA A 413 5.93 24.77 30.23
CA ALA A 413 5.09 25.56 31.13
C ALA A 413 3.61 25.14 31.16
N ALA A 414 3.06 24.61 30.06
CA ALA A 414 1.63 24.34 29.92
C ALA A 414 1.15 23.14 30.75
N GLU A 415 0.07 23.33 31.51
CA GLU A 415 -0.55 22.26 32.31
C GLU A 415 -1.23 21.22 31.43
N CYS A 416 -1.85 21.65 30.33
CA CYS A 416 -2.46 20.77 29.35
C CYS A 416 -2.24 21.28 27.92
N CYS A 417 -1.95 20.36 27.00
CA CYS A 417 -1.90 20.62 25.57
C CYS A 417 -3.17 20.11 24.87
N LEU A 418 -3.77 20.98 24.06
CA LEU A 418 -5.04 20.78 23.35
C LEU A 418 -4.77 20.55 21.87
N VAL A 419 -5.01 19.34 21.40
CA VAL A 419 -4.84 18.94 19.99
C VAL A 419 -6.15 18.41 19.45
N THR A 420 -7.02 19.34 19.05
CA THR A 420 -8.43 19.10 18.72
C THR A 420 -8.70 19.19 17.20
N ALA A 421 -7.75 18.77 16.38
CA ALA A 421 -7.91 18.75 14.93
C ALA A 421 -9.08 17.86 14.51
N VAL A 422 -9.90 18.32 13.57
CA VAL A 422 -11.05 17.56 13.06
C VAL A 422 -10.61 16.37 12.20
N ARG A 423 -9.44 16.47 11.57
CA ARG A 423 -8.77 15.37 10.88
C ARG A 423 -7.28 15.68 10.75
N ASP A 424 -6.41 14.73 11.05
CA ASP A 424 -4.97 14.90 10.88
C ASP A 424 -4.29 13.55 10.66
N GLY A 425 -3.27 13.51 9.79
CA GLY A 425 -2.55 12.27 9.46
C GLY A 425 -1.77 11.73 10.66
N MET A 426 -0.70 12.43 11.03
CA MET A 426 -0.01 12.23 12.30
C MET A 426 0.30 13.60 12.89
N ASN A 427 -0.06 13.80 14.16
CA ASN A 427 0.25 15.02 14.88
C ASN A 427 1.35 14.74 15.92
N LEU A 428 2.49 15.40 15.76
CA LEU A 428 3.66 15.20 16.62
C LEU A 428 3.71 16.14 17.82
N ILE A 429 2.84 17.15 17.89
CA ILE A 429 2.81 18.11 19.02
C ILE A 429 2.57 17.40 20.36
N PRO A 430 1.65 16.43 20.48
CA PRO A 430 1.51 15.67 21.72
C PRO A 430 2.81 14.96 22.15
N TYR A 431 3.61 14.49 21.18
CA TYR A 431 4.86 13.78 21.47
C TYR A 431 5.93 14.77 21.91
N GLU A 432 6.07 15.90 21.20
CA GLU A 432 6.95 17.01 21.61
C GLU A 432 6.60 17.49 23.03
N TYR A 433 5.31 17.65 23.34
CA TYR A 433 4.81 18.07 24.65
C TYR A 433 5.16 17.07 25.76
N VAL A 434 4.89 15.78 25.56
CA VAL A 434 5.19 14.72 26.55
C VAL A 434 6.68 14.71 26.90
N ILE A 435 7.57 14.78 25.90
CA ILE A 435 9.01 14.81 26.13
C ILE A 435 9.46 16.12 26.79
N SER A 436 8.85 17.24 26.42
CA SER A 436 9.15 18.53 27.06
C SER A 436 8.75 18.54 28.54
N ARG A 437 7.63 17.90 28.89
CA ARG A 437 7.16 17.77 30.29
C ARG A 437 7.96 16.78 31.12
N GLN A 438 8.63 15.80 30.49
CA GLN A 438 9.64 15.00 31.19
C GLN A 438 10.76 15.90 31.72
N GLY A 439 11.18 16.88 30.92
CA GLY A 439 12.14 17.92 31.29
C GLY A 439 13.56 17.38 31.54
N ASN A 440 14.37 18.18 32.23
CA ASN A 440 15.72 17.83 32.67
C ASN A 440 15.97 18.43 34.07
N GLU A 441 17.11 18.12 34.69
CA GLU A 441 17.42 18.60 36.04
C GLU A 441 17.40 20.12 36.20
N ARG A 442 17.76 20.87 35.15
CA ARG A 442 17.82 22.34 35.20
C ARG A 442 16.41 22.95 35.16
N LEU A 443 15.57 22.49 34.25
CA LEU A 443 14.17 22.92 34.16
C LEU A 443 13.38 22.51 35.39
N ASN A 444 13.70 21.36 36.01
CA ASN A 444 13.06 20.94 37.26
C ASN A 444 13.26 21.96 38.37
N LYS A 445 14.47 22.53 38.51
CA LYS A 445 14.76 23.59 39.50
C LYS A 445 13.95 24.86 39.28
N ILE A 446 13.58 25.15 38.03
CA ILE A 446 12.77 26.32 37.67
C ILE A 446 11.29 26.07 37.98
N LEU A 447 10.80 24.85 37.71
CA LEU A 447 9.40 24.47 37.92
C LEU A 447 9.05 24.20 39.39
N GLY A 448 10.04 23.89 40.24
CA GLY A 448 9.84 23.76 41.68
C GLY A 448 11.10 23.35 42.47
N PRO A 449 11.10 23.52 43.79
CA PRO A 449 12.28 23.29 44.64
C PRO A 449 12.60 21.80 44.91
N GLU A 450 11.70 20.86 44.62
CA GLU A 450 11.90 19.43 44.93
C GLU A 450 12.22 18.60 43.70
N ALA A 451 13.42 18.01 43.68
CA ALA A 451 13.89 17.11 42.64
C ALA A 451 13.03 15.83 42.44
N SER A 452 12.10 15.54 43.36
CA SER A 452 11.22 14.36 43.35
C SER A 452 9.78 14.64 42.92
N THR A 453 9.46 15.80 42.34
CA THR A 453 8.10 16.06 41.86
C THR A 453 7.75 15.12 40.71
N PRO A 454 6.63 14.36 40.81
CA PRO A 454 6.15 13.52 39.72
C PRO A 454 5.96 14.28 38.42
N LYS A 455 6.30 13.65 37.30
CA LYS A 455 6.14 14.23 35.97
C LYS A 455 4.70 14.10 35.50
N LYS A 456 4.20 15.13 34.81
CA LYS A 456 2.81 15.19 34.35
C LYS A 456 2.70 15.84 32.97
N SER A 457 1.87 15.29 32.09
CA SER A 457 1.60 15.81 30.75
C SER A 457 0.15 15.56 30.38
N MET A 458 -0.72 16.53 30.65
CA MET A 458 -2.14 16.39 30.32
C MET A 458 -2.39 16.70 28.86
N LEU A 459 -3.15 15.81 28.21
CA LEU A 459 -3.43 15.87 26.79
C LEU A 459 -4.93 15.75 26.56
N VAL A 460 -5.52 16.74 25.90
CA VAL A 460 -6.86 16.63 25.30
C VAL A 460 -6.65 16.48 23.80
N VAL A 461 -7.03 15.31 23.28
CA VAL A 461 -6.65 14.88 21.92
C VAL A 461 -7.89 14.45 21.16
N SER A 462 -8.03 14.94 19.93
CA SER A 462 -9.08 14.49 19.01
C SER A 462 -8.96 12.99 18.72
N GLU A 463 -10.10 12.29 18.63
CA GLU A 463 -10.15 10.90 18.18
C GLU A 463 -9.82 10.74 16.67
N PHE A 464 -9.78 11.84 15.92
CA PHE A 464 -9.60 11.85 14.46
C PHE A 464 -8.16 12.12 13.99
N ILE A 465 -7.18 12.02 14.89
CA ILE A 465 -5.75 12.22 14.57
C ILE A 465 -4.95 10.94 14.76
N GLY A 466 -3.96 10.69 13.89
CA GLY A 466 -3.24 9.41 13.89
C GLY A 466 -2.42 9.08 15.15
N CYS A 467 -2.07 10.05 16.00
CA CYS A 467 -1.39 9.77 17.27
C CYS A 467 -2.36 9.36 18.40
N SER A 468 -3.67 9.56 18.22
CA SER A 468 -4.68 9.30 19.26
C SER A 468 -4.70 7.84 19.73
N PRO A 469 -4.65 6.81 18.84
CA PRO A 469 -4.58 5.41 19.26
C PRO A 469 -3.34 5.09 20.11
N SER A 470 -2.22 5.77 19.83
CA SER A 470 -0.94 5.57 20.52
C SER A 470 -0.89 6.15 21.94
N LEU A 471 -1.69 7.19 22.22
CA LEU A 471 -1.63 7.94 23.48
C LEU A 471 -2.75 7.53 24.45
N SER A 472 -2.68 6.31 24.97
CA SER A 472 -3.74 5.69 25.79
C SER A 472 -4.13 6.47 27.06
N GLY A 473 -3.25 7.32 27.60
CA GLY A 473 -3.54 8.19 28.75
C GLY A 473 -4.18 9.53 28.39
N ALA A 474 -4.41 9.85 27.11
CA ALA A 474 -4.96 11.14 26.69
C ALA A 474 -6.48 11.17 26.93
N ILE A 475 -7.02 12.35 27.22
CA ILE A 475 -8.48 12.58 27.24
C ILE A 475 -8.92 12.72 25.78
N ARG A 476 -9.55 11.67 25.25
CA ARG A 476 -10.00 11.64 23.86
C ARG A 476 -11.32 12.37 23.72
N VAL A 477 -11.40 13.24 22.73
CA VAL A 477 -12.60 14.05 22.47
C VAL A 477 -12.99 13.97 21.01
N ASN A 478 -14.28 14.09 20.77
CA ASN A 478 -14.80 14.44 19.46
C ASN A 478 -14.81 15.98 19.35
N PRO A 479 -13.95 16.60 18.52
CA PRO A 479 -13.79 18.05 18.48
C PRO A 479 -15.04 18.80 18.00
N TRP A 480 -15.99 18.11 17.38
CA TRP A 480 -17.26 18.70 16.93
C TRP A 480 -18.25 18.92 18.07
N ASN A 481 -18.03 18.26 19.22
CA ASN A 481 -18.83 18.46 20.42
C ASN A 481 -18.09 19.43 21.37
N ILE A 482 -18.44 20.71 21.26
CA ILE A 482 -17.79 21.81 22.01
C ILE A 482 -17.91 21.59 23.52
N ASP A 483 -19.06 21.12 24.01
CA ASP A 483 -19.28 20.86 25.44
C ASP A 483 -18.34 19.78 25.96
N VAL A 484 -18.20 18.66 25.25
CA VAL A 484 -17.28 17.58 25.63
C VAL A 484 -15.82 18.04 25.61
N VAL A 485 -15.44 18.93 24.67
CA VAL A 485 -14.09 19.50 24.66
C VAL A 485 -13.89 20.41 25.87
N ALA A 486 -14.86 21.25 26.24
CA ALA A 486 -14.81 22.11 27.42
C ALA A 486 -14.70 21.29 28.72
N GLU A 487 -15.54 20.27 28.89
CA GLU A 487 -15.49 19.33 30.02
C GLU A 487 -14.13 18.61 30.10
N ALA A 488 -13.55 18.24 28.95
CA ALA A 488 -12.21 17.64 28.90
C ALA A 488 -11.11 18.63 29.33
N MET A 489 -11.22 19.91 28.98
CA MET A 489 -10.31 20.95 29.46
C MET A 489 -10.41 21.11 30.97
N GLU A 490 -11.62 21.17 31.51
CA GLU A 490 -11.87 21.23 32.96
C GLU A 490 -11.28 20.01 33.67
N SER A 491 -11.61 18.81 33.19
CA SER A 491 -11.12 17.55 33.73
C SER A 491 -9.60 17.50 33.74
N ALA A 492 -8.93 17.97 32.67
CA ALA A 492 -7.47 18.03 32.62
C ALA A 492 -6.87 18.95 33.70
N ILE A 493 -7.53 20.06 34.02
CA ILE A 493 -7.09 21.03 35.03
C ILE A 493 -7.28 20.43 36.44
N GLU A 494 -8.46 19.89 36.73
CA GLU A 494 -8.84 19.42 38.07
C GLU A 494 -8.33 18.02 38.43
N MET A 495 -7.80 17.28 37.45
CA MET A 495 -7.38 15.90 37.65
C MET A 495 -6.42 15.75 38.84
N PRO A 496 -6.63 14.74 39.72
CA PRO A 496 -5.71 14.47 40.82
C PRO A 496 -4.28 14.19 40.32
N GLU A 497 -3.28 14.74 41.00
CA GLU A 497 -1.87 14.62 40.61
C GLU A 497 -1.39 13.16 40.41
N PRO A 498 -1.79 12.15 41.22
CA PRO A 498 -1.41 10.75 40.97
C PRO A 498 -1.92 10.20 39.62
N GLU A 499 -3.11 10.61 39.19
CA GLU A 499 -3.67 10.20 37.90
C GLU A 499 -2.93 10.91 36.74
N LYS A 500 -2.59 12.20 36.91
CA LYS A 500 -1.76 12.94 35.95
C LYS A 500 -0.39 12.29 35.75
N GLN A 501 0.22 11.81 36.83
CA GLN A 501 1.48 11.07 36.79
C GLN A 501 1.35 9.75 36.00
N LEU A 502 0.34 8.93 36.32
CA LEU A 502 0.15 7.64 35.66
C LEU A 502 -0.07 7.80 34.15
N ARG A 503 -0.81 8.84 33.74
CA ARG A 503 -1.02 9.17 32.31
C ARG A 503 0.28 9.57 31.64
N HIS A 504 1.06 10.43 32.27
CA HIS A 504 2.37 10.84 31.77
C HIS A 504 3.32 9.65 31.59
N GLU A 505 3.43 8.77 32.57
CA GLU A 505 4.30 7.59 32.50
C GLU A 505 3.94 6.68 31.31
N LYS A 506 2.64 6.48 31.06
CA LYS A 506 2.15 5.74 29.89
C LYS A 506 2.54 6.42 28.58
N HIS A 507 2.34 7.73 28.47
CA HIS A 507 2.70 8.49 27.28
C HIS A 507 4.21 8.48 27.04
N TYR A 508 5.00 8.80 28.06
CA TYR A 508 6.44 8.88 27.98
C TYR A 508 7.05 7.54 27.57
N LYS A 509 6.59 6.43 28.16
CA LYS A 509 7.06 5.07 27.78
C LYS A 509 6.84 4.79 26.30
N TYR A 510 5.69 5.16 25.74
CA TYR A 510 5.42 4.95 24.31
C TYR A 510 6.30 5.86 23.45
N VAL A 511 6.26 7.16 23.70
CA VAL A 511 6.91 8.18 22.85
C VAL A 511 8.44 8.03 22.87
N SER A 512 9.03 7.65 24.01
CA SER A 512 10.48 7.44 24.14
C SER A 512 10.99 6.16 23.45
N THR A 513 10.11 5.21 23.13
CA THR A 513 10.48 3.95 22.46
C THR A 513 10.09 3.92 20.99
N HIS A 514 9.14 4.75 20.57
CA HIS A 514 8.63 4.86 19.20
C HIS A 514 9.05 6.19 18.59
N ASP A 515 10.36 6.42 18.54
CA ASP A 515 10.95 7.64 17.99
C ASP A 515 11.12 7.56 16.45
N VAL A 516 11.68 8.61 15.86
CA VAL A 516 11.96 8.65 14.41
C VAL A 516 12.97 7.56 13.98
N SER A 517 13.88 7.14 14.87
CA SER A 517 14.85 6.06 14.59
C SER A 517 14.14 4.73 14.43
N TYR A 518 13.27 4.38 15.38
CA TYR A 518 12.46 3.18 15.32
C TYR A 518 11.62 3.12 14.05
N TRP A 519 10.99 4.25 13.69
CA TRP A 519 10.20 4.36 12.46
C TRP A 519 11.05 4.10 11.21
N GLY A 520 12.19 4.78 11.09
CA GLY A 520 13.11 4.64 9.96
C GLY A 520 13.66 3.22 9.80
N LYS A 521 14.22 2.65 10.89
CA LYS A 521 14.86 1.33 10.87
C LYS A 521 13.86 0.24 10.52
N SER A 522 12.68 0.29 11.14
CA SER A 522 11.63 -0.71 10.90
C SER A 522 11.10 -0.66 9.47
N PHE A 523 10.97 0.52 8.87
CA PHE A 523 10.51 0.64 7.48
C PHE A 523 11.56 0.10 6.50
N LEU A 524 12.83 0.49 6.68
CA LEU A 524 13.92 0.06 5.81
C LEU A 524 14.19 -1.45 5.88
N GLN A 525 14.13 -2.05 7.08
CA GLN A 525 14.26 -3.50 7.24
C GLN A 525 13.17 -4.27 6.46
N ASP A 526 11.93 -3.79 6.52
CA ASP A 526 10.83 -4.41 5.77
C ASP A 526 10.94 -4.16 4.26
N LEU A 527 11.48 -3.00 3.85
CA LEU A 527 11.73 -2.69 2.45
C LEU A 527 12.82 -3.60 1.88
N GLU A 528 13.94 -3.74 2.58
CA GLU A 528 15.03 -4.65 2.23
C GLU A 528 14.51 -6.08 2.11
N ARG A 529 13.76 -6.56 3.11
CA ARG A 529 13.14 -7.88 3.10
C ARG A 529 12.23 -8.09 1.89
N THR A 530 11.39 -7.10 1.56
CA THR A 530 10.45 -7.21 0.43
C THR A 530 11.18 -7.24 -0.91
N CYS A 531 12.33 -6.55 -1.02
CA CYS A 531 13.11 -6.49 -2.25
C CYS A 531 14.01 -7.71 -2.49
N LYS A 532 14.17 -8.63 -1.53
CA LYS A 532 15.09 -9.80 -1.66
C LYS A 532 14.83 -10.68 -2.89
N ASP A 533 13.57 -10.77 -3.31
CA ASP A 533 13.18 -11.62 -4.44
C ASP A 533 13.31 -10.92 -5.82
N HIS A 534 13.70 -9.65 -5.90
CA HIS A 534 13.85 -8.93 -7.17
C HIS A 534 14.86 -9.60 -8.11
N VAL A 535 15.97 -10.11 -7.57
CA VAL A 535 17.01 -10.80 -8.34
C VAL A 535 16.52 -12.15 -8.86
N ARG A 536 15.61 -12.78 -8.12
CA ARG A 536 15.09 -14.11 -8.42
C ARG A 536 13.95 -14.11 -9.43
N ARG A 537 13.38 -12.98 -9.83
CA ARG A 537 12.24 -12.94 -10.76
C ARG A 537 12.57 -12.21 -12.05
N ARG A 538 12.01 -12.65 -13.18
CA ARG A 538 12.07 -11.92 -14.45
C ARG A 538 10.96 -10.89 -14.49
N CYS A 539 11.34 -9.61 -14.58
CA CYS A 539 10.42 -8.47 -14.50
C CYS A 539 10.23 -7.80 -15.86
N TRP A 540 8.98 -7.74 -16.34
CA TRP A 540 8.60 -7.10 -17.60
C TRP A 540 7.68 -5.92 -17.35
N GLY A 541 7.94 -4.80 -18.03
CA GLY A 541 7.06 -3.64 -18.00
C GLY A 541 5.96 -3.76 -19.04
N ILE A 542 4.70 -3.59 -18.63
CA ILE A 542 3.54 -3.59 -19.53
C ILE A 542 2.64 -2.39 -19.25
N GLY A 543 1.91 -1.92 -20.27
CA GLY A 543 1.00 -0.78 -20.17
C GLY A 543 1.62 0.56 -20.57
N PHE A 544 0.76 1.58 -20.73
CA PHE A 544 1.14 2.92 -21.19
C PHE A 544 0.78 3.98 -20.16
N GLY A 545 1.56 5.07 -20.12
CA GLY A 545 1.31 6.16 -19.16
C GLY A 545 1.30 5.68 -17.71
N LEU A 546 0.28 6.06 -16.96
CA LEU A 546 0.09 5.69 -15.55
C LEU A 546 -0.51 4.29 -15.34
N SER A 547 -1.00 3.65 -16.41
CA SER A 547 -1.43 2.24 -16.37
C SER A 547 -0.25 1.26 -16.49
N PHE A 548 0.99 1.78 -16.47
CA PHE A 548 2.19 0.97 -16.50
C PHE A 548 2.32 0.17 -15.21
N ARG A 549 2.68 -1.10 -15.36
CA ARG A 549 2.84 -2.06 -14.28
C ARG A 549 3.94 -3.05 -14.62
N VAL A 550 4.51 -3.66 -13.58
CA VAL A 550 5.56 -4.67 -13.73
C VAL A 550 4.95 -6.05 -13.48
N VAL A 551 5.11 -6.94 -14.45
CA VAL A 551 4.82 -8.37 -14.29
C VAL A 551 6.09 -9.07 -13.86
N ALA A 552 6.05 -9.78 -12.74
CA ALA A 552 7.17 -10.59 -12.27
C ALA A 552 6.83 -12.09 -12.41
N LEU A 553 7.68 -12.79 -13.14
CA LEU A 553 7.52 -14.22 -13.46
C LEU A 553 8.72 -15.00 -12.92
N ASP A 554 8.52 -16.30 -12.68
CA ASP A 554 9.61 -17.21 -12.31
C ASP A 554 10.67 -17.25 -13.43
N PRO A 555 11.98 -17.30 -13.15
CA PRO A 555 13.02 -17.39 -14.18
C PRO A 555 12.89 -18.60 -15.09
N ASN A 556 12.35 -19.70 -14.55
CA ASN A 556 12.11 -20.94 -15.29
C ASN A 556 10.79 -20.92 -16.06
N PHE A 557 9.99 -19.85 -15.92
CA PHE A 557 8.74 -19.67 -16.66
C PHE A 557 9.05 -19.46 -18.14
N ARG A 558 8.70 -20.43 -18.98
CA ARG A 558 9.07 -20.44 -20.41
C ARG A 558 7.98 -21.00 -21.29
N LYS A 559 8.00 -20.63 -22.57
CA LYS A 559 7.06 -21.17 -23.55
C LYS A 559 7.27 -22.68 -23.68
N LEU A 560 6.19 -23.46 -23.70
CA LEU A 560 6.26 -24.89 -23.92
C LEU A 560 6.60 -25.18 -25.38
N ALA A 561 7.84 -25.60 -25.65
CA ALA A 561 8.26 -25.97 -26.99
C ALA A 561 7.66 -27.33 -27.40
N MET A 562 7.07 -27.37 -28.60
CA MET A 562 6.43 -28.56 -29.15
C MET A 562 7.39 -29.75 -29.25
N GLU A 563 8.61 -29.51 -29.73
CA GLU A 563 9.63 -30.54 -29.90
C GLU A 563 10.04 -31.16 -28.56
N HIS A 564 10.15 -30.34 -27.52
CA HIS A 564 10.55 -30.78 -26.19
C HIS A 564 9.51 -31.74 -25.60
N ILE A 565 8.23 -31.34 -25.61
CA ILE A 565 7.17 -32.19 -25.07
C ILE A 565 6.94 -33.44 -25.92
N VAL A 566 6.98 -33.33 -27.26
CA VAL A 566 6.84 -34.49 -28.16
C VAL A 566 7.97 -35.48 -27.96
N SER A 567 9.21 -34.99 -27.78
CA SER A 567 10.36 -35.84 -27.52
C SER A 567 10.23 -36.56 -26.17
N ALA A 568 9.86 -35.85 -25.10
CA ALA A 568 9.59 -36.47 -23.80
C ALA A 568 8.46 -37.51 -23.90
N TYR A 569 7.36 -37.16 -24.55
CA TYR A 569 6.21 -38.03 -24.77
C TYR A 569 6.59 -39.34 -25.48
N LYS A 570 7.47 -39.29 -26.50
CA LYS A 570 7.92 -40.49 -27.21
C LYS A 570 8.72 -41.47 -26.34
N ARG A 571 9.42 -40.97 -25.32
CA ARG A 571 10.34 -41.76 -24.47
C ARG A 571 9.63 -42.39 -23.26
N THR A 572 8.46 -41.88 -22.90
CA THR A 572 7.73 -42.25 -21.68
C THR A 572 6.66 -43.29 -21.96
N THR A 573 6.30 -44.06 -20.94
CA THR A 573 5.45 -45.25 -21.04
C THR A 573 4.17 -45.20 -20.20
N THR A 574 4.12 -44.36 -19.17
CA THR A 574 2.94 -44.16 -18.32
C THR A 574 2.65 -42.66 -18.20
N ARG A 575 1.67 -42.18 -18.96
CA ARG A 575 1.44 -40.74 -19.18
C ARG A 575 0.12 -40.29 -18.56
N ALA A 576 0.18 -39.34 -17.64
CA ALA A 576 -0.99 -38.64 -17.10
C ALA A 576 -1.18 -37.31 -17.83
N ILE A 577 -2.35 -37.08 -18.42
CA ILE A 577 -2.68 -35.86 -19.16
C ILE A 577 -3.95 -35.26 -18.55
N LEU A 578 -3.80 -34.13 -17.87
CA LEU A 578 -4.87 -33.41 -17.17
C LEU A 578 -5.13 -32.08 -17.87
N LEU A 579 -6.36 -31.84 -18.31
CA LEU A 579 -6.71 -30.65 -19.09
C LEU A 579 -7.90 -29.96 -18.47
N ASP A 580 -7.76 -28.69 -18.16
CA ASP A 580 -8.93 -27.86 -17.98
C ASP A 580 -9.70 -27.73 -19.31
N TYR A 581 -11.03 -27.67 -19.22
CA TYR A 581 -11.89 -27.42 -20.37
C TYR A 581 -12.28 -25.94 -20.52
N ASP A 582 -12.65 -25.28 -19.42
CA ASP A 582 -13.35 -24.01 -19.42
C ASP A 582 -12.38 -22.83 -19.54
N GLY A 583 -12.15 -22.34 -20.77
CA GLY A 583 -11.20 -21.27 -21.06
C GLY A 583 -9.86 -21.79 -21.60
N THR A 584 -9.54 -23.06 -21.30
CA THR A 584 -8.37 -23.75 -21.82
C THR A 584 -8.63 -24.40 -23.20
N LEU A 585 -9.48 -25.44 -23.27
CA LEU A 585 -9.83 -26.10 -24.54
C LEU A 585 -11.01 -25.43 -25.26
N MET A 586 -11.84 -24.72 -24.51
CA MET A 586 -12.93 -23.89 -24.99
C MET A 586 -12.47 -22.42 -24.96
N PRO A 587 -12.38 -21.71 -26.10
CA PRO A 587 -12.03 -20.29 -26.09
C PRO A 587 -13.03 -19.48 -25.24
N GLN A 588 -12.53 -18.59 -24.38
CA GLN A 588 -13.38 -17.82 -23.46
C GLN A 588 -14.49 -17.01 -24.16
N ASN A 589 -14.21 -16.45 -25.34
CA ASN A 589 -15.15 -15.61 -26.09
C ASN A 589 -16.12 -16.41 -26.99
N SER A 590 -16.18 -17.74 -26.84
CA SER A 590 -17.04 -18.58 -27.69
C SER A 590 -18.47 -18.61 -27.16
N ILE A 591 -19.42 -18.21 -28.01
CA ILE A 591 -20.86 -18.35 -27.73
C ILE A 591 -21.24 -19.84 -27.66
N ASP A 592 -20.71 -20.65 -28.57
CA ASP A 592 -20.86 -22.11 -28.49
C ASP A 592 -19.78 -22.68 -27.57
N LYS A 593 -20.23 -23.14 -26.40
CA LYS A 593 -19.38 -23.69 -25.33
C LYS A 593 -19.10 -25.19 -25.54
N LYS A 594 -19.59 -25.81 -26.63
CA LYS A 594 -19.36 -27.22 -26.98
C LYS A 594 -17.95 -27.49 -27.53
N PRO A 595 -17.41 -28.70 -27.34
CA PRO A 595 -16.12 -29.07 -27.91
C PRO A 595 -16.24 -29.18 -29.43
N SER A 596 -15.24 -28.65 -30.14
CA SER A 596 -15.18 -28.80 -31.60
C SER A 596 -14.95 -30.26 -31.99
N SER A 597 -15.41 -30.67 -33.19
CA SER A 597 -15.16 -32.02 -33.72
C SER A 597 -13.67 -32.37 -33.72
N LYS A 598 -12.83 -31.40 -34.10
CA LYS A 598 -11.38 -31.52 -34.07
C LYS A 598 -10.83 -31.80 -32.66
N THR A 599 -11.39 -31.15 -31.63
CA THR A 599 -11.00 -31.40 -30.24
C THR A 599 -11.37 -32.82 -29.81
N LEU A 600 -12.58 -33.28 -30.16
CA LEU A 600 -13.04 -34.64 -29.88
C LEU A 600 -12.17 -35.70 -30.58
N ASP A 601 -11.82 -35.47 -31.84
CA ASP A 601 -10.95 -36.39 -32.60
C ASP A 601 -9.56 -36.53 -31.96
N ILE A 602 -8.97 -35.40 -31.53
CA ILE A 602 -7.67 -35.37 -30.85
C ILE A 602 -7.73 -36.11 -29.51
N LEU A 603 -8.75 -35.85 -28.69
CA LEU A 603 -8.94 -36.53 -27.41
C LEU A 603 -9.13 -38.04 -27.62
N ASN A 604 -9.94 -38.44 -28.59
CA ASN A 604 -10.13 -39.84 -28.94
C ASN A 604 -8.83 -40.52 -29.37
N SER A 605 -8.02 -39.85 -30.18
CA SER A 605 -6.71 -40.34 -30.61
C SER A 605 -5.77 -40.56 -29.42
N LEU A 606 -5.69 -39.60 -28.50
CA LEU A 606 -4.88 -39.73 -27.28
C LEU A 606 -5.39 -40.82 -26.34
N CYS A 607 -6.71 -40.95 -26.18
CA CYS A 607 -7.34 -41.97 -25.35
C CYS A 607 -7.19 -43.40 -25.91
N ARG A 608 -6.91 -43.57 -27.22
CA ARG A 608 -6.69 -44.89 -27.83
C ARG A 608 -5.34 -45.48 -27.44
N ASP A 609 -4.33 -44.64 -27.20
CA ASP A 609 -3.02 -45.05 -26.71
C ASP A 609 -3.13 -45.59 -25.27
N LYS A 610 -2.72 -46.85 -25.07
CA LYS A 610 -2.84 -47.54 -23.78
C LYS A 610 -1.90 -46.98 -22.71
N ASN A 611 -0.87 -46.25 -23.13
CA ASN A 611 0.09 -45.61 -22.24
C ASN A 611 -0.44 -44.30 -21.64
N ASN A 612 -1.57 -43.80 -22.15
CA ASN A 612 -2.16 -42.54 -21.72
C ASN A 612 -3.35 -42.73 -20.78
N VAL A 613 -3.38 -41.90 -19.74
CA VAL A 613 -4.56 -41.60 -18.94
C VAL A 613 -4.89 -40.13 -19.17
N VAL A 614 -5.93 -39.87 -19.99
CA VAL A 614 -6.38 -38.51 -20.33
C VAL A 614 -7.58 -38.15 -19.48
N PHE A 615 -7.53 -36.95 -18.90
CA PHE A 615 -8.50 -36.49 -17.92
C PHE A 615 -8.88 -35.03 -18.17
N ILE A 616 -10.19 -34.74 -18.25
CA ILE A 616 -10.71 -33.39 -18.34
C ILE A 616 -11.24 -32.94 -16.98
N VAL A 617 -10.90 -31.71 -16.59
CA VAL A 617 -11.46 -31.03 -15.42
C VAL A 617 -12.29 -29.85 -15.89
N SER A 618 -13.50 -29.70 -15.36
CA SER A 618 -14.40 -28.62 -15.75
C SER A 618 -15.26 -28.15 -14.58
N SER A 619 -15.65 -26.88 -14.63
CA SER A 619 -16.65 -26.26 -13.76
C SER A 619 -18.09 -26.65 -14.13
N ARG A 620 -18.31 -27.30 -15.28
CA ARG A 620 -19.62 -27.61 -15.84
C ARG A 620 -20.33 -28.76 -15.11
N PRO A 621 -21.68 -28.81 -15.18
CA PRO A 621 -22.45 -29.96 -14.70
C PRO A 621 -22.11 -31.26 -15.44
N ARG A 622 -22.16 -32.39 -14.71
CA ARG A 622 -21.88 -33.72 -15.27
C ARG A 622 -22.78 -34.08 -16.46
N SER A 623 -24.04 -33.67 -16.45
CA SER A 623 -25.00 -33.94 -17.54
C SER A 623 -24.59 -33.30 -18.88
N LYS A 624 -24.03 -32.08 -18.85
CA LYS A 624 -23.51 -31.41 -20.05
C LYS A 624 -22.25 -32.11 -20.55
N LEU A 625 -21.31 -32.43 -19.64
CA LEU A 625 -20.06 -33.10 -19.99
C LEU A 625 -20.31 -34.51 -20.53
N ASP A 626 -21.30 -35.23 -20.00
CA ASP A 626 -21.75 -36.53 -20.51
C ASP A 626 -22.21 -36.43 -21.97
N ALA A 627 -23.04 -35.43 -22.28
CA ALA A 627 -23.52 -35.23 -23.65
C ALA A 627 -22.36 -34.85 -24.59
N TRP A 628 -21.50 -33.93 -24.17
CA TRP A 628 -20.44 -33.35 -25.01
C TRP A 628 -19.32 -34.32 -25.34
N PHE A 629 -18.95 -35.18 -24.38
CA PHE A 629 -17.85 -36.15 -24.52
C PHE A 629 -18.33 -37.59 -24.69
N SER A 630 -19.61 -37.79 -25.04
CA SER A 630 -20.24 -39.10 -25.25
C SER A 630 -19.50 -39.98 -26.27
N SER A 631 -18.79 -39.37 -27.23
CA SER A 631 -17.98 -40.05 -28.25
C SER A 631 -16.59 -40.49 -27.76
N CYS A 632 -16.22 -40.24 -26.49
CA CYS A 632 -14.90 -40.50 -25.93
C CYS A 632 -14.93 -41.53 -24.80
N ASP A 633 -14.97 -42.82 -25.15
CA ASP A 633 -15.24 -43.92 -24.20
C ASP A 633 -14.23 -44.02 -23.03
N LYS A 634 -12.95 -43.76 -23.29
CA LYS A 634 -11.85 -43.92 -22.33
C LYS A 634 -11.40 -42.61 -21.67
N LEU A 635 -12.17 -41.53 -21.85
CA LEU A 635 -11.83 -40.22 -21.29
C LEU A 635 -12.31 -40.15 -19.83
N GLY A 636 -11.40 -39.81 -18.93
CA GLY A 636 -11.75 -39.46 -17.56
C GLY A 636 -12.28 -38.04 -17.47
N ILE A 637 -13.29 -37.81 -16.64
CA ILE A 637 -13.96 -36.51 -16.52
C ILE A 637 -14.19 -36.18 -15.05
N ALA A 638 -13.85 -34.95 -14.67
CA ALA A 638 -14.23 -34.30 -13.43
C ALA A 638 -15.19 -33.14 -13.72
N ALA A 639 -16.39 -33.21 -13.15
CA ALA A 639 -17.41 -32.17 -13.24
C ALA A 639 -17.44 -31.33 -11.95
N GLU A 640 -17.97 -30.11 -12.05
CA GLU A 640 -18.14 -29.18 -10.92
C GLU A 640 -16.86 -29.03 -10.08
N HIS A 641 -15.74 -28.69 -10.74
CA HIS A 641 -14.41 -28.54 -10.14
C HIS A 641 -13.86 -29.79 -9.44
N GLY A 642 -14.40 -30.97 -9.74
CA GLY A 642 -13.96 -32.23 -9.17
C GLY A 642 -14.86 -32.81 -8.09
N TYR A 643 -16.05 -32.26 -7.86
CA TYR A 643 -17.00 -32.89 -6.95
C TYR A 643 -17.43 -34.27 -7.47
N PHE A 644 -17.72 -34.37 -8.77
CA PHE A 644 -17.99 -35.63 -9.44
C PHE A 644 -16.82 -36.01 -10.32
N MET A 645 -16.42 -37.27 -10.26
CA MET A 645 -15.31 -37.79 -11.03
C MET A 645 -15.64 -39.18 -11.58
N ARG A 646 -15.23 -39.47 -12.82
CA ARG A 646 -15.26 -40.84 -13.37
C ARG A 646 -14.04 -41.07 -14.23
N MET A 647 -13.55 -42.31 -14.31
CA MET A 647 -12.35 -42.61 -15.10
C MET A 647 -12.66 -42.96 -16.55
N LYS A 648 -13.85 -43.45 -16.86
CA LYS A 648 -14.32 -43.83 -18.20
C LYS A 648 -15.82 -43.63 -18.33
N ARG A 649 -16.34 -43.63 -19.56
CA ARG A 649 -17.77 -43.42 -19.83
C ARG A 649 -18.68 -44.43 -19.12
N ASP A 650 -18.27 -45.71 -19.12
CA ASP A 650 -19.09 -46.81 -18.62
C ASP A 650 -18.92 -47.05 -17.10
N GLU A 651 -18.08 -46.25 -16.42
CA GLU A 651 -17.92 -46.28 -14.97
C GLU A 651 -18.89 -45.29 -14.29
N GLU A 652 -19.35 -45.63 -13.08
CA GLU A 652 -20.20 -44.74 -12.30
C GLU A 652 -19.45 -43.49 -11.83
N TRP A 653 -20.19 -42.39 -11.64
CA TRP A 653 -19.64 -41.16 -11.08
C TRP A 653 -19.33 -41.34 -9.59
N GLU A 654 -18.07 -41.19 -9.22
CA GLU A 654 -17.60 -41.13 -7.84
C GLU A 654 -17.71 -39.69 -7.30
N THR A 655 -18.09 -39.55 -6.03
CA THR A 655 -18.13 -38.25 -5.35
C THR A 655 -16.86 -38.01 -4.54
N SER A 656 -16.31 -36.80 -4.63
CA SER A 656 -15.03 -36.47 -4.00
C SER A 656 -15.08 -36.20 -2.49
N ILE A 657 -16.28 -35.99 -1.95
CA ILE A 657 -16.51 -35.69 -0.54
C ILE A 657 -17.79 -36.43 -0.14
N SER A 658 -17.90 -36.88 1.12
CA SER A 658 -19.16 -37.40 1.67
C SER A 658 -20.28 -36.39 1.42
N ALA A 659 -21.46 -36.88 1.01
CA ALA A 659 -22.58 -36.05 0.57
C ALA A 659 -22.80 -34.85 1.50
N VAL A 660 -22.44 -33.65 1.02
CA VAL A 660 -22.72 -32.41 1.74
C VAL A 660 -24.19 -32.10 1.51
N GLU A 661 -24.97 -32.00 2.59
CA GLU A 661 -26.34 -31.51 2.50
C GLU A 661 -26.31 -30.12 1.86
N CYS A 662 -26.91 -29.98 0.68
CA CYS A 662 -26.93 -28.72 -0.07
C CYS A 662 -27.95 -27.71 0.49
N ASN A 663 -28.27 -27.78 1.79
CA ASN A 663 -29.23 -26.90 2.46
C ASN A 663 -28.79 -25.43 2.38
N TRP A 664 -27.48 -25.17 2.34
CA TRP A 664 -26.90 -23.84 2.12
C TRP A 664 -27.40 -23.17 0.83
N LYS A 665 -27.84 -23.92 -0.19
CA LYS A 665 -28.41 -23.35 -1.43
C LYS A 665 -29.69 -22.57 -1.14
N GLN A 666 -30.49 -23.02 -0.17
CA GLN A 666 -31.71 -22.34 0.26
C GLN A 666 -31.40 -20.98 0.91
N ILE A 667 -30.18 -20.79 1.42
CA ILE A 667 -29.69 -19.54 1.99
C ILE A 667 -29.09 -18.66 0.89
N ALA A 668 -28.26 -19.25 0.02
CA ALA A 668 -27.51 -18.52 -1.01
C ALA A 668 -28.38 -18.06 -2.19
N GLU A 669 -29.40 -18.82 -2.58
CA GLU A 669 -30.23 -18.54 -3.76
C GLU A 669 -31.04 -17.24 -3.59
N PRO A 670 -31.74 -16.98 -2.46
CA PRO A 670 -32.41 -15.70 -2.24
C PRO A 670 -31.46 -14.50 -2.28
N VAL A 671 -30.22 -14.67 -1.80
CA VAL A 671 -29.20 -13.62 -1.86
C VAL A 671 -28.81 -13.37 -3.33
N MET A 672 -28.44 -14.40 -4.08
CA MET A 672 -28.11 -14.24 -5.51
C MET A 672 -29.29 -13.68 -6.34
N GLN A 673 -30.52 -14.06 -5.99
CA GLN A 673 -31.74 -13.58 -6.64
C GLN A 673 -31.86 -12.05 -6.51
N LEU A 674 -31.62 -11.50 -5.32
CA LEU A 674 -31.61 -10.05 -5.08
C LEU A 674 -30.62 -9.32 -5.98
N TYR A 675 -29.40 -9.85 -6.15
CA TYR A 675 -28.41 -9.25 -7.04
C TYR A 675 -28.76 -9.44 -8.51
N THR A 676 -29.41 -10.55 -8.86
CA THR A 676 -29.89 -10.80 -10.23
C THR A 676 -30.98 -9.81 -10.63
N GLU A 677 -31.94 -9.55 -9.74
CA GLU A 677 -33.05 -8.61 -9.97
C GLU A 677 -32.57 -7.15 -10.06
N THR A 678 -31.44 -6.83 -9.41
CA THR A 678 -30.88 -5.48 -9.37
C THR A 678 -29.76 -5.26 -10.40
N THR A 679 -29.37 -6.30 -11.14
CA THR A 679 -28.27 -6.25 -12.12
C THR A 679 -28.72 -6.81 -13.47
N ASP A 680 -29.11 -5.90 -14.38
CA ASP A 680 -29.48 -6.28 -15.75
C ASP A 680 -28.31 -6.98 -16.46
N GLY A 681 -28.61 -8.02 -17.25
CA GLY A 681 -27.60 -8.86 -17.90
C GLY A 681 -26.92 -9.90 -16.99
N SER A 682 -27.35 -10.04 -15.73
CA SER A 682 -26.87 -11.11 -14.85
C SER A 682 -27.82 -12.31 -14.79
N MET A 683 -27.28 -13.49 -14.44
CA MET A 683 -28.05 -14.73 -14.36
C MET A 683 -27.48 -15.68 -13.30
N ILE A 684 -28.35 -16.50 -12.72
CA ILE A 684 -27.95 -17.58 -11.81
C ILE A 684 -27.81 -18.88 -12.60
N GLU A 685 -26.64 -19.51 -12.55
CA GLU A 685 -26.42 -20.88 -13.01
C GLU A 685 -26.49 -21.85 -11.81
N LEU A 686 -27.63 -22.54 -11.69
CA LEU A 686 -27.81 -23.63 -10.73
C LEU A 686 -27.15 -24.91 -11.23
N LYS A 687 -26.25 -25.48 -10.43
CA LYS A 687 -25.58 -26.77 -10.67
C LYS A 687 -26.00 -27.76 -9.59
N GLU A 688 -25.57 -29.03 -9.65
CA GLU A 688 -26.02 -30.04 -8.67
C GLU A 688 -25.44 -29.76 -7.28
N THR A 689 -24.16 -29.38 -7.20
CA THR A 689 -23.45 -29.15 -5.93
C THR A 689 -22.84 -27.76 -5.80
N SER A 690 -22.82 -26.95 -6.85
CA SER A 690 -22.47 -25.53 -6.77
C SER A 690 -23.57 -24.63 -7.33
N MET A 691 -23.39 -23.32 -7.17
CA MET A 691 -24.27 -22.30 -7.72
C MET A 691 -23.42 -21.07 -8.09
N GLY A 692 -23.61 -20.54 -9.29
CA GLY A 692 -22.87 -19.38 -9.77
C GLY A 692 -23.80 -18.24 -10.14
N TRP A 693 -23.42 -17.02 -9.79
CA TRP A 693 -24.05 -15.80 -10.30
C TRP A 693 -23.13 -15.19 -11.37
N CYS A 694 -23.54 -15.27 -12.62
CA CYS A 694 -22.79 -14.81 -13.79
C CYS A 694 -23.28 -13.41 -14.21
N TYR A 695 -22.35 -12.54 -14.57
CA TYR A 695 -22.64 -11.15 -14.98
C TYR A 695 -21.94 -10.77 -16.29
N GLU A 696 -21.67 -11.77 -17.14
CA GLU A 696 -20.96 -11.61 -18.42
C GLU A 696 -21.67 -10.65 -19.38
N ASP A 697 -23.01 -10.62 -19.36
CA ASP A 697 -23.82 -9.73 -20.21
C ASP A 697 -24.23 -8.42 -19.49
N ALA A 698 -23.78 -8.19 -18.26
CA ALA A 698 -24.05 -6.96 -17.51
C ALA A 698 -23.09 -5.83 -17.92
N ASP A 699 -23.42 -4.59 -17.54
CA ASP A 699 -22.47 -3.48 -17.63
C ASP A 699 -21.17 -3.85 -16.87
N PRO A 700 -19.97 -3.77 -17.48
CA PRO A 700 -18.75 -4.30 -16.87
C PRO A 700 -18.39 -3.67 -15.52
N ASP A 701 -18.62 -2.36 -15.36
CA ASP A 701 -18.29 -1.65 -14.14
C ASP A 701 -19.32 -1.95 -13.05
N PHE A 702 -20.61 -1.90 -13.40
CA PHE A 702 -21.70 -2.17 -12.46
C PHE A 702 -21.75 -3.66 -12.07
N GLY A 703 -21.67 -4.57 -13.03
CA GLY A 703 -21.61 -6.01 -12.81
C GLY A 703 -20.42 -6.42 -11.93
N SER A 704 -19.23 -5.85 -12.17
CA SER A 704 -18.06 -6.10 -11.30
C SER A 704 -18.27 -5.54 -9.88
N CYS A 705 -18.93 -4.39 -9.74
CA CYS A 705 -19.28 -3.84 -8.43
C CYS A 705 -20.25 -4.76 -7.67
N GLN A 706 -21.34 -5.16 -8.33
CA GLN A 706 -22.36 -6.07 -7.79
C GLN A 706 -21.77 -7.43 -7.44
N ALA A 707 -20.86 -7.97 -8.26
CA ALA A 707 -20.13 -9.21 -7.97
C ALA A 707 -19.34 -9.13 -6.67
N LYS A 708 -18.64 -8.01 -6.42
CA LYS A 708 -17.83 -7.81 -5.21
C LYS A 708 -18.71 -7.68 -3.96
N GLU A 709 -19.84 -7.00 -4.08
CA GLU A 709 -20.81 -6.89 -2.99
C GLU A 709 -21.47 -8.25 -2.70
N LEU A 710 -21.90 -8.96 -3.74
CA LEU A 710 -22.46 -10.31 -3.64
C LEU A 710 -21.46 -11.28 -3.00
N LEU A 711 -20.19 -11.24 -3.40
CA LEU A 711 -19.12 -12.04 -2.79
C LEU A 711 -19.07 -11.81 -1.28
N SER A 712 -18.96 -10.54 -0.85
CA SER A 712 -18.89 -10.20 0.58
C SER A 712 -20.16 -10.58 1.34
N HIS A 713 -21.34 -10.44 0.72
CA HIS A 713 -22.62 -10.78 1.31
C HIS A 713 -22.74 -12.30 1.51
N LEU A 714 -22.41 -13.08 0.47
CA LEU A 714 -22.41 -14.54 0.55
C LEU A 714 -21.36 -15.06 1.54
N GLU A 715 -20.14 -14.50 1.58
CA GLU A 715 -19.12 -14.88 2.56
C GLU A 715 -19.59 -14.64 4.00
N SER A 716 -20.32 -13.54 4.24
CA SER A 716 -20.87 -13.22 5.55
C SER A 716 -22.01 -14.16 5.95
N VAL A 717 -22.95 -14.44 5.03
CA VAL A 717 -24.16 -15.22 5.33
C VAL A 717 -23.85 -16.72 5.40
N LEU A 718 -22.88 -17.19 4.61
CA LEU A 718 -22.47 -18.59 4.55
C LEU A 718 -21.26 -18.90 5.44
N ALA A 719 -20.87 -17.99 6.35
CA ALA A 719 -19.66 -18.13 7.17
C ALA A 719 -19.62 -19.41 8.02
N ASN A 720 -20.79 -19.95 8.40
CA ASN A 720 -20.92 -21.17 9.21
C ASN A 720 -21.30 -22.41 8.39
N GLU A 721 -21.45 -22.27 7.06
CA GLU A 721 -21.78 -23.36 6.17
C GLU A 721 -20.49 -23.99 5.60
N PRO A 722 -20.47 -25.30 5.27
CA PRO A 722 -19.29 -25.99 4.75
C PRO A 722 -19.07 -25.69 3.26
N VAL A 723 -19.03 -24.40 2.90
CA VAL A 723 -18.92 -23.90 1.52
C VAL A 723 -17.83 -22.84 1.41
N THR A 724 -17.43 -22.55 0.18
CA THR A 724 -16.48 -21.51 -0.15
C THR A 724 -17.06 -20.68 -1.27
N VAL A 725 -17.05 -19.36 -1.11
CA VAL A 725 -17.44 -18.40 -2.14
C VAL A 725 -16.18 -17.96 -2.86
N LYS A 726 -16.18 -17.98 -4.19
CA LYS A 726 -15.07 -17.51 -5.02
C LYS A 726 -15.61 -16.61 -6.12
N SER A 727 -14.91 -15.51 -6.38
CA SER A 727 -15.13 -14.72 -7.58
C SER A 727 -14.13 -15.14 -8.66
N ASP A 728 -14.66 -15.35 -9.86
CA ASP A 728 -13.90 -15.51 -11.10
C ASP A 728 -14.24 -14.35 -12.05
N SER A 729 -13.66 -14.38 -13.25
CA SER A 729 -13.55 -13.25 -14.17
C SER A 729 -14.89 -12.64 -14.58
N ASN A 730 -16.01 -13.36 -14.51
CA ASN A 730 -17.38 -12.85 -14.73
C ASN A 730 -18.45 -13.60 -13.90
N CYS A 731 -18.07 -14.22 -12.78
CA CYS A 731 -18.99 -15.02 -11.97
C CYS A 731 -18.60 -15.05 -10.49
N VAL A 732 -19.60 -15.06 -9.60
CA VAL A 732 -19.43 -15.38 -8.17
C VAL A 732 -20.01 -16.78 -7.93
N GLU A 733 -19.14 -17.74 -7.63
CA GLU A 733 -19.51 -19.14 -7.42
C GLU A 733 -19.44 -19.53 -5.94
N VAL A 734 -20.49 -20.19 -5.45
CA VAL A 734 -20.52 -20.88 -4.17
C VAL A 734 -20.39 -22.38 -4.42
N LYS A 735 -19.41 -23.02 -3.78
CA LYS A 735 -19.18 -24.47 -3.90
C LYS A 735 -18.81 -25.11 -2.57
N PRO A 736 -18.94 -26.44 -2.42
CA PRO A 736 -18.60 -27.12 -1.17
C PRO A 736 -17.13 -26.95 -0.82
N GLN A 737 -16.86 -26.79 0.47
CA GLN A 737 -15.50 -26.66 0.98
C GLN A 737 -14.71 -27.95 0.71
N GLY A 738 -13.44 -27.80 0.31
CA GLY A 738 -12.57 -28.94 -0.02
C GLY A 738 -12.65 -29.43 -1.46
N VAL A 739 -13.58 -28.91 -2.28
CA VAL A 739 -13.62 -29.18 -3.73
C VAL A 739 -12.66 -28.23 -4.45
N SER A 740 -11.67 -28.79 -5.14
CA SER A 740 -10.77 -28.02 -6.00
C SER A 740 -10.27 -28.87 -7.18
N LYS A 741 -9.89 -28.20 -8.27
CA LYS A 741 -9.25 -28.86 -9.41
C LYS A 741 -7.95 -29.58 -8.96
N GLY A 742 -7.25 -29.03 -7.96
CA GLY A 742 -6.09 -29.70 -7.33
C GLY A 742 -6.40 -31.04 -6.67
N LEU A 743 -7.58 -31.20 -6.05
CA LEU A 743 -8.01 -32.49 -5.50
C LEU A 743 -8.18 -33.55 -6.60
N VAL A 744 -8.66 -33.15 -7.78
CA VAL A 744 -8.76 -34.04 -8.96
C VAL A 744 -7.38 -34.53 -9.37
N ALA A 745 -6.41 -33.62 -9.50
CA ALA A 745 -5.03 -33.98 -9.82
C ALA A 745 -4.46 -34.98 -8.81
N LYS A 746 -4.68 -34.75 -7.51
CA LYS A 746 -4.21 -35.63 -6.43
C LYS A 746 -4.85 -37.03 -6.54
N ARG A 747 -6.18 -37.09 -6.69
CA ARG A 747 -6.94 -38.34 -6.79
C ARG A 747 -6.57 -39.15 -8.02
N LEU A 748 -6.38 -38.49 -9.17
CA LEU A 748 -5.93 -39.13 -10.39
C LEU A 748 -4.59 -39.83 -10.19
N LEU A 749 -3.60 -39.11 -9.65
CA LEU A 749 -2.26 -39.65 -9.38
C LEU A 749 -2.31 -40.80 -8.35
N SER A 750 -3.09 -40.65 -7.28
CA SER A 750 -3.28 -41.72 -6.29
C SER A 750 -3.95 -42.97 -6.89
N SER A 751 -5.00 -42.80 -7.70
CA SER A 751 -5.69 -43.91 -8.35
C SER A 751 -4.79 -44.65 -9.36
N MET A 752 -3.97 -43.91 -10.12
CA MET A 752 -2.96 -44.51 -10.99
C MET A 752 -1.95 -45.33 -10.17
N GLN A 753 -1.45 -44.77 -9.06
CA GLN A 753 -0.52 -45.44 -8.16
C GLN A 753 -1.11 -46.74 -7.57
N GLU A 754 -2.37 -46.73 -7.12
CA GLU A 754 -3.09 -47.90 -6.61
C GLU A 754 -3.24 -49.00 -7.68
N ARG A 755 -3.39 -48.61 -8.95
CA ARG A 755 -3.43 -49.52 -10.11
C ARG A 755 -2.04 -50.00 -10.57
N GLY A 756 -0.98 -49.66 -9.83
CA GLY A 756 0.39 -50.00 -10.17
C GLY A 756 0.96 -49.21 -11.35
N MET A 757 0.30 -48.12 -11.75
CA MET A 757 0.76 -47.21 -12.81
C MET A 757 1.45 -46.01 -12.17
N LEU A 758 2.78 -45.98 -12.25
CA LEU A 758 3.55 -44.83 -11.78
C LEU A 758 3.84 -43.90 -12.98
N PRO A 759 3.27 -42.69 -13.04
CA PRO A 759 3.46 -41.81 -14.19
C PRO A 759 4.93 -41.37 -14.34
N ASP A 760 5.50 -41.58 -15.52
CA ASP A 760 6.81 -41.06 -15.94
C ASP A 760 6.67 -39.83 -16.85
N PHE A 761 5.43 -39.43 -17.17
CA PHE A 761 5.07 -38.19 -17.85
C PHE A 761 3.80 -37.59 -17.26
N VAL A 762 3.80 -36.29 -16.98
CA VAL A 762 2.61 -35.56 -16.51
C VAL A 762 2.46 -34.27 -17.30
N LEU A 763 1.35 -34.12 -18.03
CA LEU A 763 0.94 -32.87 -18.67
C LEU A 763 -0.26 -32.31 -17.96
N CYS A 764 -0.20 -31.05 -17.53
CA CYS A 764 -1.34 -30.32 -16.97
C CYS A 764 -1.46 -28.94 -17.61
N ILE A 765 -2.64 -28.63 -18.16
CA ILE A 765 -2.90 -27.35 -18.83
C ILE A 765 -4.14 -26.70 -18.21
N GLY A 766 -4.04 -25.41 -17.87
CA GLY A 766 -5.12 -24.59 -17.32
C GLY A 766 -4.97 -23.10 -17.64
N ASP A 767 -6.01 -22.30 -17.49
CA ASP A 767 -6.03 -20.88 -17.85
C ASP A 767 -6.51 -19.95 -16.72
N ASP A 768 -7.05 -20.45 -15.62
CA ASP A 768 -7.63 -19.57 -14.59
C ASP A 768 -6.95 -19.74 -13.22
N ARG A 769 -7.42 -18.94 -12.24
CA ARG A 769 -6.91 -19.00 -10.87
C ARG A 769 -7.23 -20.34 -10.19
N SER A 770 -8.30 -21.02 -10.58
CA SER A 770 -8.68 -22.32 -10.02
C SER A 770 -7.76 -23.45 -10.48
N ASP A 771 -7.07 -23.29 -11.60
CA ASP A 771 -6.08 -24.24 -12.11
C ASP A 771 -4.75 -24.21 -11.35
N GLU A 772 -4.46 -23.10 -10.65
CA GLU A 772 -3.26 -22.96 -9.81
C GLU A 772 -3.18 -24.04 -8.72
N ASP A 773 -4.32 -24.54 -8.25
CA ASP A 773 -4.39 -25.67 -7.31
C ASP A 773 -3.90 -26.98 -7.97
N MET A 774 -4.14 -27.19 -9.27
CA MET A 774 -3.61 -28.35 -10.01
C MET A 774 -2.10 -28.25 -10.16
N PHE A 775 -1.59 -27.08 -10.53
CA PHE A 775 -0.15 -26.86 -10.73
C PHE A 775 0.62 -27.05 -9.42
N GLU A 776 0.09 -26.60 -8.29
CA GLU A 776 0.69 -26.80 -6.97
C GLU A 776 0.76 -28.29 -6.58
N VAL A 777 -0.32 -29.03 -6.78
CA VAL A 777 -0.38 -30.46 -6.47
C VAL A 777 0.60 -31.25 -7.33
N ILE A 778 0.68 -30.95 -8.63
CA ILE A 778 1.61 -31.63 -9.54
C ILE A 778 3.07 -31.32 -9.18
N SER A 779 3.35 -30.05 -8.87
CA SER A 779 4.70 -29.63 -8.48
C SER A 779 5.15 -30.29 -7.18
N SER A 780 4.28 -30.32 -6.16
CA SER A 780 4.58 -30.99 -4.88
C SER A 780 4.69 -32.52 -5.03
N SER A 781 3.90 -33.12 -5.92
CA SER A 781 3.93 -34.56 -6.18
C SER A 781 5.21 -35.04 -6.87
N THR A 782 5.98 -34.13 -7.49
CA THR A 782 7.28 -34.47 -8.11
C THR A 782 8.30 -34.95 -7.08
N THR A 783 8.18 -34.50 -5.82
CA THR A 783 9.00 -34.98 -4.69
C THR A 783 8.35 -36.11 -3.89
N GLY A 784 7.12 -36.50 -4.25
CA GLY A 784 6.34 -37.51 -3.54
C GLY A 784 6.38 -38.89 -4.21
N PRO A 785 5.72 -39.89 -3.61
CA PRO A 785 5.71 -41.27 -4.13
C PRO A 785 4.75 -41.49 -5.31
N SER A 786 3.94 -40.49 -5.67
CA SER A 786 2.83 -40.64 -6.63
C SER A 786 3.22 -40.41 -8.09
N ILE A 787 4.45 -39.95 -8.35
CA ILE A 787 5.03 -39.74 -9.68
C ILE A 787 6.41 -40.40 -9.69
N ALA A 788 6.87 -40.89 -10.85
CA ALA A 788 8.20 -41.49 -10.97
C ALA A 788 9.32 -40.46 -10.65
N PRO A 789 10.43 -40.85 -9.99
CA PRO A 789 11.48 -39.91 -9.57
C PRO A 789 12.11 -39.05 -10.68
N ASN A 790 12.10 -39.55 -11.92
CA ASN A 790 12.64 -38.85 -13.10
C ASN A 790 11.54 -38.51 -14.11
N ALA A 791 10.30 -38.31 -13.65
CA ALA A 791 9.19 -38.02 -14.55
C ALA A 791 9.33 -36.67 -15.25
N GLU A 792 8.90 -36.63 -16.50
CA GLU A 792 8.83 -35.41 -17.30
C GLU A 792 7.52 -34.67 -16.98
N VAL A 793 7.62 -33.55 -16.25
CA VAL A 793 6.45 -32.80 -15.76
C VAL A 793 6.29 -31.47 -16.51
N PHE A 794 5.12 -31.30 -17.11
CA PHE A 794 4.71 -30.15 -17.91
C PHE A 794 3.43 -29.52 -17.34
N ALA A 795 3.57 -28.72 -16.27
CA ALA A 795 2.50 -27.83 -15.81
C ALA A 795 2.52 -26.53 -16.63
N CYS A 796 1.41 -26.21 -17.30
CA CYS A 796 1.33 -25.16 -18.30
C CYS A 796 0.11 -24.27 -18.12
N THR A 797 0.31 -22.95 -18.07
CA THR A 797 -0.79 -21.97 -18.07
C THR A 797 -1.05 -21.39 -19.46
N VAL A 798 -2.28 -20.97 -19.74
CA VAL A 798 -2.62 -20.24 -20.98
C VAL A 798 -2.33 -18.75 -20.82
N GLY A 799 -1.53 -18.20 -21.73
CA GLY A 799 -1.10 -16.81 -21.74
C GLY A 799 0.13 -16.53 -20.86
N ARG A 800 0.75 -15.38 -21.08
CA ARG A 800 1.94 -14.93 -20.35
C ARG A 800 1.55 -14.19 -19.09
N LYS A 801 1.22 -14.94 -18.04
CA LYS A 801 0.77 -14.40 -16.76
C LYS A 801 1.47 -15.06 -15.57
N PRO A 802 1.48 -14.40 -14.39
CA PRO A 802 1.92 -15.02 -13.15
C PRO A 802 1.13 -16.30 -12.89
N SER A 803 1.85 -17.39 -12.64
CA SER A 803 1.30 -18.71 -12.41
C SER A 803 2.31 -19.56 -11.66
N LYS A 804 1.83 -20.57 -10.91
CA LYS A 804 2.64 -21.66 -10.35
C LYS A 804 3.08 -22.66 -11.43
N ALA A 805 2.48 -22.60 -12.63
CA ALA A 805 2.92 -23.39 -13.77
C ALA A 805 4.33 -22.99 -14.21
N LYS A 806 5.13 -23.99 -14.61
CA LYS A 806 6.49 -23.78 -15.15
C LYS A 806 6.46 -23.32 -16.61
N TYR A 807 5.41 -23.66 -17.35
CA TYR A 807 5.33 -23.38 -18.78
C TYR A 807 4.12 -22.51 -19.13
N TYR A 808 4.16 -21.88 -20.31
CA TYR A 808 2.98 -21.27 -20.92
C TYR A 808 2.81 -21.63 -22.40
N LEU A 809 1.57 -21.56 -22.86
CA LEU A 809 1.16 -21.54 -24.27
C LEU A 809 0.44 -20.22 -24.54
N ASP A 810 0.57 -19.62 -25.72
CA ASP A 810 0.06 -18.25 -25.93
C ASP A 810 -1.48 -18.19 -25.95
N ASP A 811 -2.15 -19.21 -26.50
CA ASP A 811 -3.61 -19.25 -26.64
C ASP A 811 -4.17 -20.69 -26.79
N THR A 812 -5.50 -20.81 -26.85
CA THR A 812 -6.22 -22.08 -27.08
C THR A 812 -5.82 -22.76 -28.40
N ALA A 813 -5.47 -22.00 -29.45
CA ALA A 813 -5.10 -22.57 -30.74
C ALA A 813 -3.74 -23.26 -30.69
N GLU A 814 -2.79 -22.73 -29.91
CA GLU A 814 -1.52 -23.41 -29.62
C GLU A 814 -1.73 -24.70 -28.83
N ILE A 815 -2.64 -24.71 -27.86
CA ILE A 815 -2.98 -25.92 -27.09
C ILE A 815 -3.51 -27.01 -28.03
N VAL A 816 -4.49 -26.68 -28.87
CA VAL A 816 -5.06 -27.63 -29.84
C VAL A 816 -3.97 -28.14 -30.81
N ARG A 817 -3.01 -27.30 -31.20
CA ARG A 817 -1.88 -27.69 -32.06
C ARG A 817 -0.93 -28.64 -31.35
N LEU A 818 -0.61 -28.36 -30.09
CA LEU A 818 0.24 -29.21 -29.25
C LEU A 818 -0.42 -30.58 -29.05
N MET A 819 -1.68 -30.58 -28.66
CA MET A 819 -2.47 -31.79 -28.47
C MET A 819 -2.58 -32.62 -29.76
N LYS A 820 -2.75 -31.96 -30.92
CA LYS A 820 -2.75 -32.63 -32.22
C LYS A 820 -1.42 -33.34 -32.50
N GLY A 821 -0.28 -32.73 -32.22
CA GLY A 821 0.99 -33.41 -32.48
C GLY A 821 1.29 -34.53 -31.49
N LEU A 822 0.82 -34.46 -30.24
CA LEU A 822 0.84 -35.61 -29.32
C LEU A 822 -0.05 -36.76 -29.83
N ALA A 823 -1.25 -36.44 -30.31
CA ALA A 823 -2.18 -37.40 -30.91
C ALA A 823 -1.57 -38.11 -32.13
N SER A 824 -0.92 -37.36 -33.04
CA SER A 824 -0.23 -37.95 -34.19
C SER A 824 0.91 -38.90 -33.80
N VAL A 825 1.60 -38.64 -32.68
CA VAL A 825 2.62 -39.57 -32.16
C VAL A 825 1.98 -40.82 -31.60
N SER A 826 0.89 -40.69 -30.84
CA SER A 826 0.12 -41.83 -30.34
C SER A 826 -0.38 -42.72 -31.48
N GLU A 827 -0.88 -42.15 -32.57
CA GLU A 827 -1.31 -42.91 -33.76
C GLU A 827 -0.19 -43.72 -34.40
N LEU A 828 1.03 -43.19 -34.44
CA LEU A 828 2.22 -43.89 -34.96
C LEU A 828 2.72 -45.00 -34.01
N MET A 829 2.33 -44.97 -32.74
CA MET A 829 2.73 -45.95 -31.72
C MET A 829 1.70 -47.07 -31.53
N ILE A 830 0.50 -46.96 -32.12
CA ILE A 830 -0.48 -48.04 -32.14
C ILE A 830 0.00 -49.08 -33.16
N PRO A 831 0.24 -50.35 -32.77
CA PRO A 831 0.58 -51.39 -33.73
C PRO A 831 -0.53 -51.48 -34.76
N ILE A 832 -0.19 -51.36 -36.05
CA ILE A 832 -1.11 -51.70 -37.14
C ILE A 832 -1.40 -53.19 -36.98
N LEU A 833 -2.65 -53.50 -36.61
CA LEU A 833 -3.15 -54.87 -36.48
C LEU A 833 -3.11 -55.62 -37.81
#